data_AF-U2M7U5-F1
#
_entry.id   AF-U2M7U5-F1
#
_cell.length_a   1.000
_cell.length_b   1.000
_cell.length_c   1.000
_cell.angle_alpha   90.00
_cell.angle_beta   90.00
_cell.angle_gamma   90.00
#
_symmetry.space_group_name_H-M   'P 1'
#
loop_
_entity.id
_entity.type
_entity.pdbx_description
1 polymer ?
#
loop_
_entity_poly.entity_id
_entity_poly.type
_entity_poly.pdbx_seq_one_letter_code
_entity_poly.pdbx_strand_id
1 'polypeptide(L)'
;MLKKTLLTLTFCVIYALSVSAQQGKWKAYMAYRNVENIESAGQKLFVLASKSVFRYDLSDKSVTTYDKANGLNDCSVSQIAWCTSAKRLLILYENNNIDLLADNGDVMNIPDYRNKSMTTDKTVNSIYIAGNSAYLCNGFGIVKLNMKIGEISDTYRLGFRVDYAYIKDARLYASSSSHGLWSALLTANLYDKSQWKRVGEHIPHSKMIDEKLLKIIQNANPGGPKYNNFGFMRHQNGRLYTVGGGFTSTEDMMRPGTVQVLDNGNWHIYQDENISRLTGYQFVDNSGIDIDPRDNKRIFVSGRTGVYEFYDGKFVQNYNNNVPVLKTASTVPNSKDKNYVIVQSIKFDTKGNLWALNSISPSTSLVEYNTTGKWLSHHNSALMYDEKKSLENMKSMIFDAEGLLWFANDYHRTPSLFCYNTSTDHLLSFKSFTNQDGTTVNVHYARCLAEDKEHHIWMGTDVGPLLLKRDQINNTKPVFTQIKVPRNDGTDYADYLLNGIDITCVAVDGANRKWFGTQGDGVYLISSNHFTQIHHFTADNSPLLSNNIESIAIDGNSGEVYFGTENGLCSYLSDATEPAETMTKNSVYAYPNPVHPDYNGPITITGLTYDADIKIVTASGILVNQGRSNGGIYRWNGTDRSGKRVSSGVYMVQTATQEGKKGTVCKIVIIN
;
A
#
# COMPACT_ATOMS: atom_id res chain seq x y z
N MET A 1 2.43 -21.47 69.73
CA MET A 1 1.44 -21.87 68.70
C MET A 1 1.47 -20.83 67.59
N LEU A 2 1.83 -21.27 66.38
CA LEU A 2 2.22 -20.43 65.25
C LEU A 2 1.00 -19.79 64.55
N LYS A 3 1.14 -18.50 64.21
CA LYS A 3 0.38 -17.81 63.15
C LYS A 3 0.84 -18.35 61.78
N LYS A 4 -0.10 -18.87 60.98
CA LYS A 4 0.12 -19.22 59.57
C LYS A 4 -0.32 -18.06 58.69
N THR A 5 0.65 -17.33 58.15
CA THR A 5 0.50 -16.44 57.00
C THR A 5 0.67 -17.29 55.75
N LEU A 6 -0.37 -17.43 54.94
CA LEU A 6 -0.31 -18.11 53.64
C LEU A 6 0.14 -17.08 52.60
N LEU A 7 1.38 -17.22 52.12
CA LEU A 7 1.96 -16.42 51.05
C LEU A 7 1.54 -17.06 49.71
N THR A 8 0.51 -16.51 49.06
CA THR A 8 0.12 -16.94 47.71
C THR A 8 0.99 -16.21 46.69
N LEU A 9 1.98 -16.90 46.14
CA LEU A 9 2.87 -16.40 45.10
C LEU A 9 2.17 -16.56 43.74
N THR A 10 1.55 -15.48 43.24
CA THR A 10 0.96 -15.46 41.90
C THR A 10 2.07 -15.30 40.85
N PHE A 11 2.43 -16.39 40.18
CA PHE A 11 3.36 -16.39 39.05
C PHE A 11 2.58 -16.02 37.78
N CYS A 12 2.60 -14.74 37.40
CA CYS A 12 2.10 -14.28 36.09
C CYS A 12 3.06 -14.75 35.00
N VAL A 13 2.78 -15.90 34.39
CA VAL A 13 3.40 -16.29 33.11
C VAL A 13 2.67 -15.53 32.01
N ILE A 14 3.26 -14.44 31.55
CA ILE A 14 2.89 -13.80 30.27
C ILE A 14 3.38 -14.76 29.18
N TYR A 15 2.48 -15.57 28.62
CA TYR A 15 2.71 -16.22 27.33
C TYR A 15 2.61 -15.13 26.25
N ALA A 16 3.73 -14.47 25.95
CA ALA A 16 3.86 -13.79 24.67
C ALA A 16 3.98 -14.90 23.62
N LEU A 17 2.88 -15.18 22.90
CA LEU A 17 2.91 -15.98 21.68
C LEU A 17 3.75 -15.20 20.66
N SER A 18 5.05 -15.46 20.62
CA SER A 18 5.89 -15.06 19.50
C SER A 18 5.49 -15.93 18.31
N VAL A 19 4.51 -15.46 17.54
CA VAL A 19 4.29 -15.95 16.18
C VAL A 19 5.60 -15.70 15.44
N SER A 20 6.35 -16.77 15.15
CA SER A 20 7.53 -16.68 14.30
C SER A 20 7.05 -16.35 12.89
N ALA A 21 6.92 -15.06 12.60
CA ALA A 21 6.51 -14.62 11.28
C ALA A 21 7.69 -14.81 10.32
N GLN A 22 7.48 -15.68 9.33
CA GLN A 22 8.48 -15.98 8.30
C GLN A 22 8.67 -14.76 7.39
N GLN A 23 9.92 -14.41 7.11
CA GLN A 23 10.28 -13.43 6.09
C GLN A 23 9.52 -13.68 4.79
N GLY A 24 9.17 -12.62 4.08
CA GLY A 24 8.60 -12.78 2.75
C GLY A 24 7.09 -13.00 2.73
N LYS A 25 6.46 -13.03 3.90
CA LYS A 25 5.00 -13.16 4.00
C LYS A 25 4.32 -11.89 3.49
N TRP A 26 3.41 -12.07 2.54
CA TRP A 26 2.52 -11.04 2.05
C TRP A 26 1.16 -11.09 2.75
N LYS A 27 0.49 -9.95 2.85
CA LYS A 27 -0.92 -9.83 3.23
C LYS A 27 -1.59 -8.76 2.36
N ALA A 28 -2.84 -8.97 1.98
CA ALA A 28 -3.69 -7.94 1.40
C ALA A 28 -4.77 -7.51 2.40
N TYR A 29 -5.15 -6.24 2.37
CA TYR A 29 -6.14 -5.64 3.26
C TYR A 29 -7.25 -5.02 2.44
N MET A 30 -8.18 -5.87 1.97
CA MET A 30 -9.21 -5.47 1.03
C MET A 30 -10.48 -4.96 1.73
N ALA A 31 -11.16 -3.99 1.13
CA ALA A 31 -12.48 -3.53 1.55
C ALA A 31 -13.58 -4.49 1.07
N TYR A 32 -14.62 -4.66 1.88
CA TYR A 32 -15.74 -5.57 1.61
C TYR A 32 -17.11 -4.94 1.94
N ARG A 33 -17.23 -3.61 1.91
CA ARG A 33 -18.42 -2.91 2.44
C ARG A 33 -19.58 -2.79 1.46
N ASN A 34 -19.30 -2.45 0.22
CA ASN A 34 -20.33 -2.20 -0.78
C ASN A 34 -20.65 -3.47 -1.54
N VAL A 35 -21.70 -4.19 -1.16
CA VAL A 35 -22.09 -5.46 -1.79
C VAL A 35 -22.60 -5.21 -3.22
N GLU A 36 -21.96 -5.85 -4.19
CA GLU A 36 -22.23 -5.69 -5.62
C GLU A 36 -22.91 -6.93 -6.22
N ASN A 37 -22.61 -8.14 -5.72
CA ASN A 37 -23.25 -9.37 -6.17
C ASN A 37 -23.17 -10.48 -5.10
N ILE A 38 -24.12 -11.41 -5.10
CA ILE A 38 -24.16 -12.60 -4.25
C ILE A 38 -24.52 -13.82 -5.10
N GLU A 39 -23.69 -14.86 -5.04
CA GLU A 39 -23.90 -16.13 -5.71
C GLU A 39 -24.10 -17.25 -4.69
N SER A 40 -25.18 -18.04 -4.85
CA SER A 40 -25.49 -19.17 -3.96
C SER A 40 -24.86 -20.47 -4.45
N ALA A 41 -24.10 -21.13 -3.58
CA ALA A 41 -23.38 -22.38 -3.83
C ALA A 41 -23.71 -23.41 -2.75
N GLY A 42 -24.96 -23.88 -2.71
CA GLY A 42 -25.42 -24.79 -1.65
C GLY A 42 -25.45 -24.09 -0.29
N GLN A 43 -24.66 -24.59 0.68
CA GLN A 43 -24.52 -23.99 2.02
C GLN A 43 -23.51 -22.85 2.08
N LYS A 44 -23.05 -22.36 0.93
CA LYS A 44 -22.07 -21.27 0.83
C LYS A 44 -22.64 -20.14 0.00
N LEU A 45 -22.31 -18.91 0.38
CA LEU A 45 -22.56 -17.71 -0.40
C LEU A 45 -21.22 -17.11 -0.82
N PHE A 46 -21.02 -16.88 -2.11
CA PHE A 46 -19.91 -16.06 -2.60
C PHE A 46 -20.40 -14.63 -2.79
N VAL A 47 -19.67 -13.68 -2.24
CA VAL A 47 -20.06 -12.27 -2.21
C VAL A 47 -18.97 -11.46 -2.88
N LEU A 48 -19.35 -10.65 -3.85
CA LEU A 48 -18.54 -9.57 -4.40
C LEU A 48 -18.93 -8.29 -3.67
N ALA A 49 -17.98 -7.67 -2.98
CA ALA A 49 -18.19 -6.40 -2.30
C ALA A 49 -16.97 -5.51 -2.42
N SER A 50 -17.15 -4.24 -2.77
CA SER A 50 -16.06 -3.27 -2.96
C SER A 50 -14.95 -3.85 -3.84
N LYS A 51 -15.33 -4.44 -4.98
CA LYS A 51 -14.43 -5.12 -5.93
C LYS A 51 -13.61 -6.30 -5.39
N SER A 52 -13.96 -6.82 -4.21
CA SER A 52 -13.26 -7.90 -3.52
C SER A 52 -14.20 -9.07 -3.24
N VAL A 53 -13.67 -10.30 -3.17
CA VAL A 53 -14.48 -11.51 -3.04
C VAL A 53 -14.28 -12.15 -1.67
N PHE A 54 -15.39 -12.57 -1.05
CA PHE A 54 -15.36 -13.45 0.11
C PHE A 54 -16.44 -14.52 0.01
N ARG A 55 -16.26 -15.61 0.75
CA ARG A 55 -17.24 -16.67 0.95
C ARG A 55 -17.75 -16.62 2.38
N TYR A 56 -19.06 -16.77 2.54
CA TYR A 56 -19.74 -16.94 3.82
C TYR A 56 -20.37 -18.33 3.87
N ASP A 57 -20.02 -19.13 4.89
CA ASP A 57 -20.60 -20.45 5.09
C ASP A 57 -21.84 -20.37 5.99
N LEU A 58 -22.98 -20.87 5.50
CA LEU A 58 -24.26 -20.79 6.19
C LEU A 58 -24.35 -21.75 7.39
N SER A 59 -23.49 -22.76 7.45
CA SER A 59 -23.53 -23.79 8.50
C SER A 59 -22.87 -23.33 9.79
N ASP A 60 -21.69 -22.72 9.71
CA ASP A 60 -20.90 -22.27 10.86
C ASP A 60 -20.72 -20.75 10.94
N LYS A 61 -21.22 -20.01 9.94
CA LYS A 61 -21.12 -18.55 9.80
C LYS A 61 -19.68 -18.05 9.62
N SER A 62 -18.77 -18.93 9.21
CA SER A 62 -17.38 -18.56 8.94
C SER A 62 -17.27 -17.73 7.66
N VAL A 63 -16.27 -16.85 7.63
CA VAL A 63 -15.89 -16.07 6.45
C VAL A 63 -14.52 -16.49 5.97
N THR A 64 -14.38 -16.61 4.65
CA THR A 64 -13.10 -16.80 3.97
C THR A 64 -12.95 -15.72 2.90
N THR A 65 -11.91 -14.90 2.99
CA THR A 65 -11.59 -13.87 1.99
C THR A 65 -10.72 -14.44 0.88
N TYR A 66 -10.85 -13.88 -0.32
CA TYR A 66 -10.02 -14.20 -1.47
C TYR A 66 -9.46 -12.92 -2.09
N ASP A 67 -8.15 -12.90 -2.28
CA ASP A 67 -7.30 -11.81 -2.76
C ASP A 67 -5.98 -12.40 -3.29
N LYS A 68 -5.11 -11.52 -3.79
CA LYS A 68 -3.87 -11.93 -4.45
C LYS A 68 -2.83 -12.55 -3.52
N ALA A 69 -2.90 -12.27 -2.22
CA ALA A 69 -2.02 -12.87 -1.23
C ALA A 69 -2.53 -14.24 -0.74
N ASN A 70 -3.78 -14.61 -1.02
CA ASN A 70 -4.40 -15.86 -0.54
C ASN A 70 -5.17 -16.67 -1.61
N GLY A 71 -4.83 -16.50 -2.89
CA GLY A 71 -5.17 -17.49 -3.93
C GLY A 71 -5.61 -16.92 -5.28
N LEU A 72 -6.06 -15.66 -5.33
CA LEU A 72 -6.47 -15.02 -6.58
C LEU A 72 -5.27 -14.54 -7.40
N ASN A 73 -5.45 -14.42 -8.72
CA ASN A 73 -4.37 -14.00 -9.62
C ASN A 73 -4.41 -12.50 -9.95
N ASP A 74 -5.46 -11.79 -9.55
CA ASP A 74 -5.65 -10.39 -9.89
C ASP A 74 -6.47 -9.62 -8.84
N CYS A 75 -6.61 -8.31 -9.07
CA CYS A 75 -7.40 -7.39 -8.24
C CYS A 75 -8.56 -6.79 -9.03
N SER A 76 -9.44 -6.05 -8.33
CA SER A 76 -10.55 -5.31 -8.93
C SER A 76 -11.53 -6.22 -9.70
N VAL A 77 -12.28 -7.04 -8.95
CA VAL A 77 -13.26 -7.98 -9.52
C VAL A 77 -14.46 -7.21 -10.06
N SER A 78 -14.77 -7.42 -11.34
CA SER A 78 -15.88 -6.78 -12.04
C SER A 78 -17.19 -7.58 -11.91
N GLN A 79 -17.13 -8.91 -12.03
CA GLN A 79 -18.30 -9.79 -11.98
C GLN A 79 -17.95 -11.16 -11.37
N ILE A 80 -18.94 -11.78 -10.74
CA ILE A 80 -18.88 -13.18 -10.30
C ILE A 80 -20.10 -13.97 -10.77
N ALA A 81 -19.94 -15.25 -11.04
CA ALA A 81 -21.05 -16.15 -11.44
C ALA A 81 -20.78 -17.60 -11.00
N TRP A 82 -21.71 -18.21 -10.25
CA TRP A 82 -21.56 -19.60 -9.80
C TRP A 82 -22.09 -20.60 -10.82
N CYS A 83 -21.31 -21.66 -11.07
CA CYS A 83 -21.70 -22.79 -11.90
C CYS A 83 -21.86 -24.06 -11.08
N THR A 84 -23.11 -24.43 -10.82
CA THR A 84 -23.46 -25.60 -9.99
C THR A 84 -22.96 -26.93 -10.56
N SER A 85 -23.01 -27.10 -11.88
CA SER A 85 -22.58 -28.33 -12.57
C SER A 85 -21.05 -28.53 -12.52
N ALA A 86 -20.28 -27.44 -12.64
CA ALA A 86 -18.83 -27.43 -12.54
C ALA A 86 -18.32 -27.30 -11.09
N LYS A 87 -19.20 -26.91 -10.16
CA LYS A 87 -18.90 -26.58 -8.74
C LYS A 87 -17.78 -25.54 -8.61
N ARG A 88 -17.86 -24.50 -9.44
CA ARG A 88 -16.86 -23.42 -9.53
C ARG A 88 -17.52 -22.07 -9.65
N LEU A 89 -16.94 -21.07 -8.99
CA LEU A 89 -17.24 -19.66 -9.17
C LEU A 89 -16.34 -19.11 -10.27
N LEU A 90 -16.93 -18.47 -11.27
CA LEU A 90 -16.20 -17.61 -12.19
C LEU A 90 -15.99 -16.26 -11.52
N ILE A 91 -14.74 -15.80 -11.44
CA ILE A 91 -14.34 -14.47 -10.99
C ILE A 91 -13.72 -13.76 -12.19
N LEU A 92 -14.37 -12.69 -12.66
CA LEU A 92 -13.91 -11.87 -13.77
C LEU A 92 -13.33 -10.57 -13.20
N TYR A 93 -12.13 -10.21 -13.63
CA TYR A 93 -11.45 -8.97 -13.23
C TYR A 93 -11.69 -7.84 -14.25
N GLU A 94 -11.49 -6.58 -13.85
CA GLU A 94 -11.63 -5.41 -14.74
C GLU A 94 -10.67 -5.45 -15.93
N ASN A 95 -9.50 -6.07 -15.77
CA ASN A 95 -8.53 -6.27 -16.86
C ASN A 95 -8.85 -7.48 -17.77
N ASN A 96 -10.02 -8.10 -17.60
CA ASN A 96 -10.51 -9.28 -18.32
C ASN A 96 -9.75 -10.60 -18.04
N ASN A 97 -8.90 -10.64 -17.01
CA ASN A 97 -8.42 -11.90 -16.48
C ASN A 97 -9.60 -12.68 -15.86
N ILE A 98 -9.49 -14.00 -15.80
CA ILE A 98 -10.55 -14.86 -15.26
C ILE A 98 -9.92 -15.88 -14.31
N ASP A 99 -10.50 -16.01 -13.12
CA ASP A 99 -10.24 -17.12 -12.23
C ASP A 99 -11.47 -18.02 -12.10
N LEU A 100 -11.24 -19.32 -11.99
CA LEU A 100 -12.25 -20.30 -11.58
C LEU A 100 -11.90 -20.81 -10.18
N LEU A 101 -12.70 -20.41 -9.20
CA LEU A 101 -12.56 -20.81 -7.81
C LEU A 101 -13.45 -22.02 -7.51
N ALA A 102 -12.83 -23.15 -7.18
CA ALA A 102 -13.51 -24.37 -6.78
C ALA A 102 -13.96 -24.32 -5.31
N ASP A 103 -14.90 -25.20 -4.96
CA ASP A 103 -15.51 -25.22 -3.62
C ASP A 103 -14.51 -25.56 -2.46
N ASN A 104 -13.42 -26.25 -2.79
CA ASN A 104 -12.32 -26.57 -1.88
C ASN A 104 -11.30 -25.43 -1.73
N GLY A 105 -11.43 -24.33 -2.48
CA GLY A 105 -10.51 -23.20 -2.45
C GLY A 105 -9.49 -23.18 -3.59
N ASP A 106 -9.41 -24.23 -4.42
CA ASP A 106 -8.47 -24.25 -5.55
C ASP A 106 -8.85 -23.21 -6.60
N VAL A 107 -7.87 -22.45 -7.06
CA VAL A 107 -8.04 -21.41 -8.09
C VAL A 107 -7.34 -21.85 -9.38
N MET A 108 -8.06 -21.79 -10.49
CA MET A 108 -7.54 -22.00 -11.83
C MET A 108 -7.62 -20.69 -12.62
N ASN A 109 -6.46 -20.14 -12.97
CA ASN A 109 -6.37 -18.93 -13.79
C ASN A 109 -6.56 -19.23 -15.28
N ILE A 110 -7.27 -18.35 -15.98
CA ILE A 110 -7.54 -18.41 -17.41
C ILE A 110 -7.22 -17.03 -18.02
N PRO A 111 -5.93 -16.75 -18.31
CA PRO A 111 -5.49 -15.44 -18.75
C PRO A 111 -5.72 -15.22 -20.26
N ASP A 112 -6.16 -16.25 -21.00
CA ASP A 112 -6.32 -16.25 -22.45
C ASP A 112 -7.14 -15.07 -22.98
N TYR A 113 -8.24 -14.71 -22.29
CA TYR A 113 -9.10 -13.61 -22.71
C TYR A 113 -8.42 -12.24 -22.51
N ARG A 114 -7.72 -12.05 -21.39
CA ARG A 114 -6.87 -10.88 -21.14
C ARG A 114 -5.76 -10.77 -22.19
N ASN A 115 -5.02 -11.85 -22.40
CA ASN A 115 -3.82 -11.87 -23.25
C ASN A 115 -4.12 -11.79 -24.75
N LYS A 116 -5.35 -12.09 -25.18
CA LYS A 116 -5.73 -11.98 -26.58
C LYS A 116 -5.77 -10.50 -27.02
N SER A 117 -4.78 -10.10 -27.82
CA SER A 117 -4.76 -8.78 -28.49
C SER A 117 -5.82 -8.72 -29.59
N MET A 118 -6.65 -7.66 -29.55
CA MET A 118 -7.79 -7.45 -30.45
C MET A 118 -8.10 -5.96 -30.60
N THR A 119 -8.70 -5.56 -31.72
CA THR A 119 -9.20 -4.19 -31.97
C THR A 119 -10.63 -3.95 -31.48
N THR A 120 -11.34 -5.01 -31.10
CA THR A 120 -12.73 -4.95 -30.63
C THR A 120 -12.80 -4.86 -29.10
N ASP A 121 -13.85 -4.21 -28.58
CA ASP A 121 -14.11 -4.09 -27.15
C ASP A 121 -14.33 -5.47 -26.47
N LYS A 122 -13.48 -5.78 -25.49
CA LYS A 122 -13.50 -7.03 -24.70
C LYS A 122 -14.27 -6.91 -23.38
N THR A 123 -14.84 -5.74 -23.09
CA THR A 123 -15.62 -5.54 -21.86
C THR A 123 -16.76 -6.56 -21.81
N VAL A 124 -16.79 -7.38 -20.75
CA VAL A 124 -17.87 -8.32 -20.53
C VAL A 124 -19.03 -7.59 -19.88
N ASN A 125 -20.14 -7.49 -20.62
CA ASN A 125 -21.37 -6.85 -20.17
C ASN A 125 -22.14 -7.73 -19.18
N SER A 126 -22.17 -9.04 -19.42
CA SER A 126 -22.81 -10.00 -18.52
C SER A 126 -22.31 -11.42 -18.72
N ILE A 127 -22.57 -12.26 -17.72
CA ILE A 127 -22.22 -13.67 -17.70
C ILE A 127 -23.50 -14.48 -17.53
N TYR A 128 -23.76 -15.38 -18.47
CA TYR A 128 -24.86 -16.34 -18.36
C TYR A 128 -24.32 -17.76 -18.17
N ILE A 129 -24.81 -18.49 -17.17
CA ILE A 129 -24.38 -19.85 -16.87
C ILE A 129 -25.41 -20.86 -17.39
N ALA A 130 -24.96 -21.85 -18.16
CA ALA A 130 -25.77 -23.00 -18.55
C ALA A 130 -24.93 -24.27 -18.75
N GLY A 131 -25.38 -25.38 -18.17
CA GLY A 131 -24.56 -26.59 -18.11
C GLY A 131 -23.23 -26.29 -17.44
N ASN A 132 -22.12 -26.79 -18.00
CA ASN A 132 -20.76 -26.48 -17.54
C ASN A 132 -20.17 -25.20 -18.17
N SER A 133 -20.99 -24.39 -18.85
CA SER A 133 -20.51 -23.25 -19.63
C SER A 133 -20.94 -21.91 -19.05
N ALA A 134 -20.02 -20.95 -19.11
CA ALA A 134 -20.30 -19.53 -18.98
C ALA A 134 -20.29 -18.88 -20.37
N TYR A 135 -21.30 -18.05 -20.66
CA TYR A 135 -21.42 -17.26 -21.87
C TYR A 135 -21.15 -15.81 -21.49
N LEU A 136 -19.96 -15.31 -21.85
CA LEU A 136 -19.47 -13.96 -21.60
C LEU A 136 -19.93 -13.05 -22.76
N CYS A 137 -20.95 -12.24 -22.51
CA CYS A 137 -21.48 -11.28 -23.49
C CYS A 137 -20.57 -10.05 -23.54
N ASN A 138 -20.14 -9.63 -24.72
CA ASN A 138 -19.17 -8.54 -24.88
C ASN A 138 -19.44 -7.66 -26.11
N GLY A 139 -18.55 -6.72 -26.39
CA GLY A 139 -18.69 -5.72 -27.45
C GLY A 139 -18.78 -6.28 -28.88
N PHE A 140 -18.35 -7.52 -29.13
CA PHE A 140 -18.35 -8.13 -30.46
C PHE A 140 -19.24 -9.38 -30.60
N GLY A 141 -19.81 -9.86 -29.49
CA GLY A 141 -20.63 -11.07 -29.49
C GLY A 141 -20.61 -11.79 -28.13
N ILE A 142 -20.41 -13.10 -28.17
CA ILE A 142 -20.40 -13.96 -26.98
C ILE A 142 -19.17 -14.86 -27.00
N VAL A 143 -18.46 -14.95 -25.89
CA VAL A 143 -17.39 -15.93 -25.66
C VAL A 143 -17.91 -17.01 -24.73
N LYS A 144 -17.77 -18.28 -25.10
CA LYS A 144 -18.21 -19.41 -24.29
C LYS A 144 -16.99 -20.03 -23.61
N LEU A 145 -17.02 -20.03 -22.28
CA LEU A 145 -16.02 -20.63 -21.41
C LEU A 145 -16.56 -21.94 -20.83
N ASN A 146 -15.81 -23.02 -20.95
CA ASN A 146 -16.08 -24.28 -20.24
C ASN A 146 -15.50 -24.20 -18.83
N MET A 147 -16.36 -24.06 -17.84
CA MET A 147 -15.99 -23.88 -16.44
C MET A 147 -15.48 -25.15 -15.76
N LYS A 148 -15.71 -26.34 -16.34
CA LYS A 148 -15.24 -27.60 -15.74
C LYS A 148 -13.74 -27.80 -15.95
N ILE A 149 -13.26 -27.51 -17.15
CA ILE A 149 -11.86 -27.71 -17.53
C ILE A 149 -11.07 -26.41 -17.72
N GLY A 150 -11.75 -25.25 -17.73
CA GLY A 150 -11.11 -23.94 -17.78
C GLY A 150 -10.59 -23.54 -19.15
N GLU A 151 -11.39 -23.73 -20.20
CA GLU A 151 -11.02 -23.35 -21.57
C GLU A 151 -12.08 -22.47 -22.22
N ILE A 152 -11.66 -21.55 -23.10
CA ILE A 152 -12.57 -20.86 -24.00
C ILE A 152 -12.92 -21.83 -25.14
N SER A 153 -14.12 -22.41 -25.09
CA SER A 153 -14.52 -23.46 -26.04
C SER A 153 -15.01 -22.89 -27.37
N ASP A 154 -15.67 -21.72 -27.35
CA ASP A 154 -16.25 -21.13 -28.55
C ASP A 154 -16.25 -19.59 -28.47
N THR A 155 -16.31 -18.94 -29.63
CA THR A 155 -16.55 -17.49 -29.73
C THR A 155 -17.54 -17.22 -30.86
N TYR A 156 -18.70 -16.67 -30.52
CA TYR A 156 -19.77 -16.32 -31.46
C TYR A 156 -19.68 -14.83 -31.79
N ARG A 157 -19.07 -14.51 -32.94
CA ARG A 157 -18.84 -13.13 -33.39
C ARG A 157 -20.07 -12.60 -34.13
N LEU A 158 -20.96 -11.92 -33.40
CA LEU A 158 -22.15 -11.31 -34.00
C LEU A 158 -21.84 -9.97 -34.69
N GLY A 159 -20.70 -9.35 -34.36
CA GLY A 159 -20.28 -8.07 -34.92
C GLY A 159 -21.02 -6.86 -34.34
N PHE A 160 -21.70 -7.06 -33.21
CA PHE A 160 -22.33 -6.02 -32.41
C PHE A 160 -22.25 -6.39 -30.94
N ARG A 161 -22.40 -5.36 -30.08
CA ARG A 161 -22.40 -5.51 -28.62
C ARG A 161 -23.58 -6.36 -28.16
N VAL A 162 -23.30 -7.41 -27.38
CA VAL A 162 -24.31 -8.20 -26.68
C VAL A 162 -24.33 -7.76 -25.22
N ASP A 163 -25.49 -7.30 -24.75
CA ASP A 163 -25.68 -6.85 -23.37
C ASP A 163 -25.93 -8.04 -22.45
N TYR A 164 -26.77 -8.99 -22.88
CA TYR A 164 -27.00 -10.24 -22.17
C TYR A 164 -27.44 -11.38 -23.08
N ALA A 165 -27.27 -12.60 -22.58
CA ALA A 165 -27.65 -13.83 -23.27
C ALA A 165 -28.39 -14.78 -22.32
N TYR A 166 -29.17 -15.69 -22.89
CA TYR A 166 -29.81 -16.77 -22.15
C TYR A 166 -30.17 -17.92 -23.08
N ILE A 167 -30.36 -19.12 -22.51
CA ILE A 167 -30.83 -20.28 -23.25
C ILE A 167 -32.29 -20.55 -22.89
N LYS A 168 -33.12 -20.73 -23.92
CA LYS A 168 -34.52 -21.14 -23.78
C LYS A 168 -34.93 -21.94 -25.02
N ASP A 169 -35.73 -22.99 -24.84
CA ASP A 169 -36.30 -23.79 -25.93
C ASP A 169 -35.26 -24.26 -26.97
N ALA A 170 -34.12 -24.78 -26.48
CA ALA A 170 -32.96 -25.22 -27.26
C ALA A 170 -32.31 -24.15 -28.17
N ARG A 171 -32.52 -22.86 -27.87
CA ARG A 171 -31.92 -21.72 -28.56
C ARG A 171 -31.07 -20.90 -27.61
N LEU A 172 -29.97 -20.36 -28.11
CA LEU A 172 -29.22 -19.30 -27.46
C LEU A 172 -29.76 -17.96 -27.95
N TYR A 173 -30.14 -17.10 -27.02
CA TYR A 173 -30.58 -15.74 -27.27
C TYR A 173 -29.46 -14.76 -26.93
N ALA A 174 -29.28 -13.74 -27.76
CA ALA A 174 -28.34 -12.64 -27.58
C ALA A 174 -29.10 -11.31 -27.70
N SER A 175 -29.18 -10.54 -26.62
CA SER A 175 -29.87 -9.26 -26.58
C SER A 175 -28.90 -8.11 -26.71
N SER A 176 -29.25 -7.12 -27.53
CA SER A 176 -28.46 -5.92 -27.78
C SER A 176 -29.35 -4.70 -27.80
N SER A 177 -29.06 -3.73 -26.95
CA SER A 177 -29.70 -2.41 -26.89
C SER A 177 -29.68 -1.66 -28.21
N SER A 178 -28.75 -1.98 -29.11
CA SER A 178 -28.62 -1.36 -30.43
C SER A 178 -29.14 -2.22 -31.58
N HIS A 179 -29.25 -3.55 -31.41
CA HIS A 179 -29.56 -4.48 -32.52
C HIS A 179 -30.79 -5.38 -32.26
N GLY A 180 -31.43 -5.25 -31.09
CA GLY A 180 -32.57 -6.06 -30.67
C GLY A 180 -32.16 -7.43 -30.14
N LEU A 181 -33.13 -8.34 -30.08
CA LEU A 181 -32.96 -9.72 -29.61
C LEU A 181 -32.70 -10.66 -30.80
N TRP A 182 -31.61 -11.41 -30.74
CA TRP A 182 -31.21 -12.40 -31.74
C TRP A 182 -31.24 -13.80 -31.12
N SER A 183 -31.47 -14.83 -31.94
CA SER A 183 -31.37 -16.22 -31.49
C SER A 183 -30.87 -17.17 -32.58
N ALA A 184 -30.28 -18.29 -32.14
CA ALA A 184 -29.89 -19.41 -32.98
C ALA A 184 -30.13 -20.74 -32.23
N LEU A 185 -30.39 -21.83 -32.96
CA LEU A 185 -30.53 -23.18 -32.38
C LEU A 185 -29.18 -23.66 -31.84
N LEU A 186 -29.17 -24.24 -30.65
CA LEU A 186 -27.94 -24.78 -30.04
C LEU A 186 -27.30 -25.92 -30.83
N THR A 187 -28.10 -26.62 -31.65
CA THR A 187 -27.64 -27.68 -32.55
C THR A 187 -27.06 -27.16 -33.86
N ALA A 188 -27.23 -25.86 -34.17
CA ALA A 188 -26.65 -25.25 -35.36
C ALA A 188 -25.18 -24.88 -35.13
N ASN A 189 -24.46 -24.59 -36.21
CA ASN A 189 -23.11 -24.03 -36.12
C ASN A 189 -23.18 -22.56 -35.68
N LEU A 190 -23.14 -22.31 -34.37
CA LEU A 190 -23.27 -20.97 -33.79
C LEU A 190 -22.11 -20.01 -34.14
N TYR A 191 -20.99 -20.53 -34.67
CA TYR A 191 -19.90 -19.71 -35.23
C TYR A 191 -20.32 -19.01 -36.53
N ASP A 192 -21.20 -19.63 -37.32
CA ASP A 192 -21.74 -19.04 -38.54
C ASP A 192 -22.82 -18.00 -38.18
N LYS A 193 -22.49 -16.73 -38.38
CA LYS A 193 -23.39 -15.59 -38.15
C LYS A 193 -24.72 -15.71 -38.91
N SER A 194 -24.77 -16.43 -40.03
CA SER A 194 -26.00 -16.61 -40.81
C SER A 194 -27.09 -17.40 -40.06
N GLN A 195 -26.69 -18.23 -39.08
CA GLN A 195 -27.60 -19.02 -38.24
C GLN A 195 -28.36 -18.17 -37.21
N TRP A 196 -27.87 -16.96 -36.93
CA TRP A 196 -28.48 -16.04 -35.98
C TRP A 196 -29.55 -15.21 -36.68
N LYS A 197 -30.76 -15.19 -36.10
CA LYS A 197 -31.89 -14.40 -36.60
C LYS A 197 -32.39 -13.45 -35.54
N ARG A 198 -32.71 -12.22 -35.94
CA ARG A 198 -33.43 -11.27 -35.09
C ARG A 198 -34.84 -11.80 -34.84
N VAL A 199 -35.24 -11.85 -33.57
CA VAL A 199 -36.51 -12.44 -33.11
C VAL A 199 -37.30 -11.50 -32.19
N GLY A 200 -36.78 -10.30 -31.90
CA GLY A 200 -37.51 -9.31 -31.11
C GLY A 200 -36.70 -8.06 -30.82
N GLU A 201 -37.26 -7.20 -29.97
CA GLU A 201 -36.60 -6.01 -29.44
C GLU A 201 -35.78 -6.32 -28.18
N HIS A 202 -34.85 -5.43 -27.86
CA HIS A 202 -34.14 -5.49 -26.58
C HIS A 202 -35.10 -5.17 -25.43
N ILE A 203 -34.98 -5.94 -24.36
CA ILE A 203 -35.66 -5.67 -23.10
C ILE A 203 -34.57 -5.48 -22.05
N PRO A 204 -34.46 -4.31 -21.41
CA PRO A 204 -33.48 -4.10 -20.35
C PRO A 204 -33.62 -5.15 -19.25
N HIS A 205 -32.52 -5.78 -18.87
CA HIS A 205 -32.46 -6.75 -17.79
C HIS A 205 -31.44 -6.29 -16.77
N SER A 206 -31.89 -6.01 -15.54
CA SER A 206 -31.01 -5.73 -14.41
C SER A 206 -31.02 -6.91 -13.45
N LYS A 207 -29.82 -7.40 -13.12
CA LYS A 207 -29.66 -8.36 -12.03
C LYS A 207 -29.79 -7.60 -10.71
N MET A 208 -30.85 -7.85 -9.96
CA MET A 208 -30.99 -7.34 -8.60
C MET A 208 -30.43 -8.34 -7.61
N ILE A 209 -29.77 -7.85 -6.56
CA ILE A 209 -29.34 -8.69 -5.43
C ILE A 209 -30.59 -9.15 -4.68
N ASP A 210 -30.66 -10.45 -4.36
CA ASP A 210 -31.74 -10.97 -3.54
C ASP A 210 -31.69 -10.36 -2.13
N GLU A 211 -32.74 -9.64 -1.74
CA GLU A 211 -32.84 -8.97 -0.44
C GLU A 211 -32.71 -9.94 0.75
N LYS A 212 -33.13 -11.21 0.59
CA LYS A 212 -32.97 -12.22 1.63
C LYS A 212 -31.50 -12.60 1.79
N LEU A 213 -30.78 -12.77 0.70
CA LEU A 213 -29.34 -13.05 0.74
C LEU A 213 -28.57 -11.86 1.33
N LEU A 214 -28.93 -10.64 0.97
CA LEU A 214 -28.35 -9.42 1.52
C LEU A 214 -28.50 -9.35 3.05
N LYS A 215 -29.69 -9.69 3.57
CA LYS A 215 -29.94 -9.75 5.03
C LYS A 215 -29.12 -10.83 5.72
N ILE A 216 -28.86 -11.96 5.07
CA ILE A 216 -28.03 -13.05 5.64
C ILE A 216 -26.59 -12.58 5.82
N ILE A 217 -26.01 -11.91 4.82
CA ILE A 217 -24.60 -11.52 4.83
C ILE A 217 -24.30 -10.20 5.55
N GLN A 218 -25.33 -9.49 6.01
CA GLN A 218 -25.18 -8.20 6.71
C GLN A 218 -24.26 -8.29 7.94
N ASN A 219 -24.19 -9.45 8.60
CA ASN A 219 -23.36 -9.69 9.78
C ASN A 219 -22.12 -10.55 9.50
N ALA A 220 -21.77 -10.82 8.23
CA ALA A 220 -20.64 -11.68 7.89
C ALA A 220 -19.31 -11.13 8.42
N ASN A 221 -19.15 -9.81 8.50
CA ASN A 221 -17.96 -9.11 9.00
C ASN A 221 -16.63 -9.70 8.48
N PRO A 222 -16.36 -9.64 7.17
CA PRO A 222 -15.08 -10.06 6.59
C PRO A 222 -13.85 -9.27 7.10
N GLY A 223 -14.05 -8.20 7.86
CA GLY A 223 -13.00 -7.28 8.29
C GLY A 223 -12.58 -6.31 7.19
N GLY A 224 -11.36 -5.82 7.27
CA GLY A 224 -10.76 -4.93 6.27
C GLY A 224 -11.13 -3.44 6.41
N PRO A 225 -10.48 -2.58 5.60
CA PRO A 225 -10.79 -1.16 5.52
C PRO A 225 -12.21 -0.91 4.97
N LYS A 226 -12.66 0.33 5.05
CA LYS A 226 -13.87 0.83 4.38
C LYS A 226 -13.64 1.11 2.89
N TYR A 227 -12.49 1.67 2.54
CA TYR A 227 -12.12 2.04 1.18
C TYR A 227 -10.75 1.46 0.81
N ASN A 228 -10.59 1.05 -0.45
CA ASN A 228 -9.32 0.59 -1.04
C ASN A 228 -8.41 1.76 -1.48
N ASN A 229 -8.47 2.89 -0.78
CA ASN A 229 -7.72 4.11 -1.12
C ASN A 229 -6.70 4.40 -0.03
N PHE A 230 -5.41 4.47 -0.37
CA PHE A 230 -4.29 4.56 0.57
C PHE A 230 -3.22 5.55 0.10
N GLY A 231 -3.65 6.72 -0.39
CA GLY A 231 -2.75 7.69 -1.00
C GLY A 231 -1.77 8.37 -0.05
N PHE A 232 -2.02 8.33 1.25
CA PHE A 232 -1.01 8.68 2.25
C PHE A 232 -1.18 7.83 3.51
N MET A 233 -0.06 7.36 4.05
CA MET A 233 -0.01 6.53 5.23
C MET A 233 1.07 6.99 6.20
N ARG A 234 0.83 6.74 7.49
CA ARG A 234 1.82 6.93 8.55
C ARG A 234 1.71 5.83 9.56
N HIS A 235 2.84 5.18 9.86
CA HIS A 235 2.92 4.25 10.98
C HIS A 235 3.50 4.99 12.20
N GLN A 236 2.76 5.03 13.30
CA GLN A 236 3.18 5.67 14.54
C GLN A 236 2.48 5.02 15.73
N ASN A 237 3.16 4.89 16.86
CA ASN A 237 2.60 4.32 18.09
C ASN A 237 1.96 2.93 17.90
N GLY A 238 2.55 2.08 17.04
CA GLY A 238 2.07 0.72 16.76
C GLY A 238 0.81 0.64 15.90
N ARG A 239 0.43 1.75 15.26
CA ARG A 239 -0.77 1.86 14.42
C ARG A 239 -0.41 2.40 13.05
N LEU A 240 -1.09 1.89 12.03
CA LEU A 240 -1.05 2.46 10.68
C LEU A 240 -2.26 3.37 10.48
N TYR A 241 -2.02 4.67 10.33
CA TYR A 241 -3.02 5.68 10.02
C TYR A 241 -3.01 5.95 8.52
N THR A 242 -4.19 5.93 7.89
CA THR A 242 -4.29 6.11 6.42
C THR A 242 -5.38 7.09 6.03
N VAL A 243 -5.14 7.76 4.89
CA VAL A 243 -6.10 8.63 4.21
C VAL A 243 -6.11 8.33 2.71
N GLY A 244 -7.18 8.71 2.01
CA GLY A 244 -7.44 8.27 0.64
C GLY A 244 -6.53 8.82 -0.45
N GLY A 245 -5.90 9.98 -0.27
CA GLY A 245 -5.25 10.74 -1.34
C GLY A 245 -6.24 11.21 -2.40
N GLY A 246 -5.76 11.46 -3.62
CA GLY A 246 -6.61 11.71 -4.79
C GLY A 246 -6.67 13.14 -5.30
N PHE A 247 -5.96 14.09 -4.69
CA PHE A 247 -5.86 15.45 -5.21
C PHE A 247 -4.41 15.89 -5.41
N THR A 248 -4.11 16.34 -6.62
CA THR A 248 -2.89 17.05 -7.00
C THR A 248 -3.29 18.35 -7.71
N SER A 249 -2.32 19.18 -8.08
CA SER A 249 -2.61 20.37 -8.89
C SER A 249 -3.03 20.06 -10.33
N THR A 250 -2.90 18.80 -10.79
CA THR A 250 -3.31 18.34 -12.13
C THR A 250 -4.45 17.34 -12.12
N GLU A 251 -4.76 16.74 -10.96
CA GLU A 251 -5.73 15.66 -10.84
C GLU A 251 -6.66 15.87 -9.65
N ASP A 252 -7.95 15.62 -9.88
CA ASP A 252 -8.98 15.60 -8.85
C ASP A 252 -9.76 14.29 -9.00
N MET A 253 -9.42 13.30 -8.18
CA MET A 253 -10.01 11.96 -8.20
C MET A 253 -11.31 11.87 -7.42
N MET A 254 -11.70 12.93 -6.68
CA MET A 254 -12.92 12.97 -5.87
C MET A 254 -13.05 11.79 -4.89
N ARG A 255 -11.92 11.28 -4.36
CA ARG A 255 -11.92 10.15 -3.43
C ARG A 255 -12.61 10.57 -2.12
N PRO A 256 -13.53 9.77 -1.56
CA PRO A 256 -14.19 10.09 -0.30
C PRO A 256 -13.17 10.36 0.81
N GLY A 257 -13.40 11.44 1.57
CA GLY A 257 -12.59 11.74 2.73
C GLY A 257 -12.74 10.63 3.77
N THR A 258 -11.62 10.19 4.33
CA THR A 258 -11.60 9.05 5.24
C THR A 258 -10.34 9.06 6.11
N VAL A 259 -10.47 8.56 7.33
CA VAL A 259 -9.34 8.13 8.15
C VAL A 259 -9.60 6.69 8.58
N GLN A 260 -8.69 5.80 8.19
CA GLN A 260 -8.78 4.37 8.47
C GLN A 260 -7.52 3.98 9.23
N VAL A 261 -7.69 3.39 10.40
CA VAL A 261 -6.58 3.06 11.30
C VAL A 261 -6.53 1.55 11.50
N LEU A 262 -5.40 0.94 11.17
CA LEU A 262 -5.11 -0.45 11.50
C LEU A 262 -4.39 -0.49 12.85
N ASP A 263 -5.00 -1.16 13.82
CA ASP A 263 -4.48 -1.36 15.18
C ASP A 263 -4.60 -2.84 15.55
N ASN A 264 -3.46 -3.51 15.78
CA ASN A 264 -3.41 -4.92 16.17
C ASN A 264 -4.26 -5.85 15.27
N GLY A 265 -4.23 -5.61 13.96
CA GLY A 265 -4.99 -6.38 12.96
C GLY A 265 -6.46 -5.97 12.79
N ASN A 266 -6.95 -5.01 13.58
CA ASN A 266 -8.33 -4.51 13.50
C ASN A 266 -8.39 -3.14 12.81
N TRP A 267 -9.43 -2.94 12.00
CA TRP A 267 -9.67 -1.67 11.32
C TRP A 267 -10.64 -0.79 12.10
N HIS A 268 -10.21 0.44 12.38
CA HIS A 268 -11.01 1.49 13.00
C HIS A 268 -11.23 2.59 11.98
N ILE A 269 -12.49 2.83 11.62
CA ILE A 269 -12.86 3.91 10.72
C ILE A 269 -13.30 5.08 11.57
N TYR A 270 -12.59 6.20 11.47
CA TYR A 270 -12.99 7.41 12.18
C TYR A 270 -14.24 7.97 11.51
N GLN A 271 -14.94 8.86 12.21
CA GLN A 271 -16.15 9.48 11.69
C GLN A 271 -15.89 10.08 10.30
N ASP A 272 -16.58 9.55 9.30
CA ASP A 272 -16.63 10.10 7.93
C ASP A 272 -18.07 10.45 7.53
N GLU A 273 -19.05 9.97 8.29
CA GLU A 273 -20.46 10.24 8.11
C GLU A 273 -20.82 11.69 8.47
N ASN A 274 -21.64 12.29 7.62
CA ASN A 274 -22.21 13.63 7.78
C ASN A 274 -21.20 14.80 7.86
N ILE A 275 -19.89 14.57 7.72
CA ILE A 275 -18.91 15.67 7.77
C ILE A 275 -19.25 16.74 6.73
N SER A 276 -19.51 16.35 5.46
CA SER A 276 -19.86 17.31 4.42
C SER A 276 -21.10 18.15 4.74
N ARG A 277 -22.06 17.57 5.48
CA ARG A 277 -23.26 18.28 5.96
C ARG A 277 -22.93 19.22 7.11
N LEU A 278 -22.07 18.81 8.04
CA LEU A 278 -21.63 19.63 9.18
C LEU A 278 -20.78 20.82 8.75
N THR A 279 -19.93 20.65 7.74
CA THR A 279 -19.04 21.70 7.23
C THR A 279 -19.71 22.58 6.16
N GLY A 280 -20.68 22.02 5.41
CA GLY A 280 -21.37 22.69 4.30
C GLY A 280 -20.63 22.64 2.96
N TYR A 281 -19.64 21.75 2.81
CA TYR A 281 -18.87 21.52 1.57
C TYR A 281 -18.28 20.11 1.59
N GLN A 282 -17.64 19.67 0.50
CA GLN A 282 -17.22 18.27 0.36
C GLN A 282 -16.13 17.88 1.36
N PHE A 283 -16.16 16.63 1.82
CA PHE A 283 -15.07 15.96 2.53
C PHE A 283 -14.49 14.89 1.61
N VAL A 284 -13.46 15.27 0.86
CA VAL A 284 -12.84 14.46 -0.19
C VAL A 284 -11.34 14.77 -0.28
N ASP A 285 -10.62 13.85 -0.91
CA ASP A 285 -9.20 13.98 -1.27
C ASP A 285 -8.29 14.44 -0.14
N ASN A 286 -8.33 13.69 0.96
CA ASN A 286 -7.39 13.89 2.07
C ASN A 286 -6.00 13.40 1.69
N SER A 287 -4.99 14.26 1.76
CA SER A 287 -3.62 14.00 1.27
C SER A 287 -2.55 13.94 2.37
N GLY A 288 -2.88 14.32 3.61
CA GLY A 288 -1.95 14.23 4.73
C GLY A 288 -2.64 13.85 6.04
N ILE A 289 -1.92 13.18 6.94
CA ILE A 289 -2.35 12.88 8.30
C ILE A 289 -1.15 12.98 9.24
N ASP A 290 -1.36 13.58 10.41
CA ASP A 290 -0.39 13.52 11.49
C ASP A 290 -1.04 13.48 12.88
N ILE A 291 -0.30 12.91 13.83
CA ILE A 291 -0.75 12.63 15.19
C ILE A 291 -0.08 13.63 16.13
N ASP A 292 -0.86 14.27 17.01
CA ASP A 292 -0.32 15.22 17.99
C ASP A 292 0.63 14.45 18.94
N PRO A 293 1.92 14.85 19.03
CA PRO A 293 2.90 14.14 19.87
C PRO A 293 2.59 14.26 21.36
N ARG A 294 1.69 15.17 21.76
CA ARG A 294 1.28 15.38 23.16
C ARG A 294 0.04 14.57 23.55
N ASP A 295 -0.77 14.17 22.58
CA ASP A 295 -1.98 13.35 22.76
C ASP A 295 -2.28 12.55 21.49
N ASN A 296 -2.01 11.24 21.53
CA ASN A 296 -2.18 10.36 20.38
C ASN A 296 -3.64 10.14 19.94
N LYS A 297 -4.62 10.60 20.72
CA LYS A 297 -6.04 10.61 20.34
C LYS A 297 -6.38 11.77 19.43
N ARG A 298 -5.59 12.84 19.48
CA ARG A 298 -5.78 14.04 18.67
C ARG A 298 -4.97 13.91 17.39
N ILE A 299 -5.65 13.92 16.26
CA ILE A 299 -5.02 13.84 14.95
C ILE A 299 -5.52 14.95 14.04
N PHE A 300 -4.72 15.29 13.05
CA PHE A 300 -5.07 16.26 12.02
C PHE A 300 -4.96 15.60 10.66
N VAL A 301 -5.84 15.99 9.75
CA VAL A 301 -5.92 15.48 8.38
C VAL A 301 -5.99 16.66 7.43
N SER A 302 -5.16 16.70 6.41
CA SER A 302 -5.18 17.75 5.40
C SER A 302 -5.64 17.22 4.05
N GLY A 303 -5.99 18.11 3.13
CA GLY A 303 -6.40 17.76 1.78
C GLY A 303 -6.82 18.95 0.95
N ARG A 304 -7.65 18.68 -0.05
CA ARG A 304 -8.22 19.70 -0.94
C ARG A 304 -9.07 20.76 -0.21
N THR A 305 -9.66 20.39 0.91
CA THR A 305 -10.67 21.17 1.64
C THR A 305 -10.19 21.64 3.02
N GLY A 306 -8.89 21.95 3.13
CA GLY A 306 -8.27 22.49 4.34
C GLY A 306 -7.78 21.40 5.29
N VAL A 307 -7.89 21.67 6.60
CA VAL A 307 -7.38 20.81 7.67
C VAL A 307 -8.50 20.42 8.62
N TYR A 308 -8.69 19.13 8.84
CA TYR A 308 -9.68 18.55 9.74
C TYR A 308 -9.01 18.08 11.03
N GLU A 309 -9.63 18.35 12.16
CA GLU A 309 -9.22 17.86 13.47
C GLU A 309 -10.14 16.73 13.91
N PHE A 310 -9.54 15.65 14.41
CA PHE A 310 -10.25 14.54 15.02
C PHE A 310 -9.73 14.31 16.43
N TYR A 311 -10.63 13.92 17.32
CA TYR A 311 -10.31 13.49 18.68
C TYR A 311 -10.97 12.15 18.96
N ASP A 312 -10.16 11.14 19.28
CA ASP A 312 -10.61 9.79 19.62
C ASP A 312 -11.59 9.21 18.57
N GLY A 313 -11.25 9.39 17.29
CA GLY A 313 -12.04 8.90 16.17
C GLY A 313 -13.26 9.75 15.79
N LYS A 314 -13.51 10.87 16.46
CA LYS A 314 -14.65 11.77 16.17
C LYS A 314 -14.19 13.07 15.54
N PHE A 315 -14.96 13.55 14.57
CA PHE A 315 -14.72 14.85 13.94
C PHE A 315 -14.95 15.96 14.97
N VAL A 316 -13.98 16.88 15.09
CA VAL A 316 -14.07 18.03 15.99
C VAL A 316 -14.43 19.27 15.21
N GLN A 317 -13.58 19.65 14.24
CA GLN A 317 -13.75 20.86 13.45
C GLN A 317 -12.90 20.82 12.17
N ASN A 318 -13.17 21.76 11.27
CA ASN A 318 -12.35 21.99 10.10
C ASN A 318 -11.85 23.45 10.06
N TYR A 319 -10.58 23.58 9.69
CA TYR A 319 -9.87 24.82 9.40
C TYR A 319 -9.74 24.98 7.88
N ASN A 320 -10.33 26.04 7.35
CA ASN A 320 -10.42 26.38 5.94
C ASN A 320 -10.17 27.90 5.80
N ASN A 321 -10.69 28.53 4.75
CA ASN A 321 -10.66 29.99 4.56
C ASN A 321 -11.51 30.78 5.60
N ASN A 322 -12.15 30.09 6.55
CA ASN A 322 -12.72 30.69 7.76
C ASN A 322 -11.63 31.13 8.76
N VAL A 323 -10.43 30.57 8.67
CA VAL A 323 -9.26 31.06 9.39
C VAL A 323 -8.49 32.04 8.50
N PRO A 324 -8.13 33.25 8.97
CA PRO A 324 -7.57 34.30 8.13
C PRO A 324 -6.31 33.93 7.32
N VAL A 325 -5.47 33.02 7.82
CA VAL A 325 -4.19 32.66 7.15
C VAL A 325 -4.34 31.61 6.05
N LEU A 326 -5.37 30.75 6.13
CA LEU A 326 -5.64 29.76 5.09
C LEU A 326 -6.47 30.41 3.99
N LYS A 327 -6.11 30.17 2.73
CA LYS A 327 -6.74 30.80 1.58
C LYS A 327 -7.21 29.77 0.57
N THR A 328 -8.33 30.11 -0.07
CA THR A 328 -8.78 29.44 -1.28
C THR A 328 -7.75 29.65 -2.39
N ALA A 329 -7.55 28.62 -3.20
CA ALA A 329 -6.67 28.65 -4.36
C ALA A 329 -7.00 29.85 -5.27
N SER A 330 -5.97 30.59 -5.71
CA SER A 330 -6.10 31.80 -6.52
C SER A 330 -6.65 31.56 -7.92
N THR A 331 -6.63 30.30 -8.38
CA THR A 331 -7.25 29.85 -9.63
C THR A 331 -8.77 29.68 -9.52
N VAL A 332 -9.33 29.74 -8.32
CA VAL A 332 -10.77 29.61 -8.10
C VAL A 332 -11.41 31.00 -8.14
N PRO A 333 -12.39 31.26 -9.03
CA PRO A 333 -12.97 32.59 -9.20
C PRO A 333 -13.62 33.16 -7.93
N ASN A 334 -14.20 32.29 -7.11
CA ASN A 334 -14.82 32.69 -5.85
C ASN A 334 -13.88 32.41 -4.68
N SER A 335 -13.26 33.46 -4.13
CA SER A 335 -12.36 33.36 -2.97
C SER A 335 -13.02 32.87 -1.67
N LYS A 336 -14.35 32.76 -1.65
CA LYS A 336 -15.11 32.16 -0.54
C LYS A 336 -15.36 30.66 -0.71
N ASP A 337 -15.03 30.07 -1.86
CA ASP A 337 -15.19 28.63 -2.07
C ASP A 337 -14.28 27.84 -1.13
N LYS A 338 -14.89 26.93 -0.37
CA LYS A 338 -14.23 26.13 0.65
C LYS A 338 -13.75 24.77 0.12
N ASN A 339 -14.15 24.40 -1.10
CA ASN A 339 -13.80 23.12 -1.72
C ASN A 339 -12.35 23.08 -2.23
N TYR A 340 -11.64 24.21 -2.22
CA TYR A 340 -10.28 24.37 -2.77
C TYR A 340 -9.39 25.23 -1.88
N VAL A 341 -9.37 24.91 -0.58
CA VAL A 341 -8.31 25.39 0.33
C VAL A 341 -7.27 24.28 0.40
N ILE A 342 -6.37 24.31 -0.57
CA ILE A 342 -5.49 23.18 -0.88
C ILE A 342 -4.38 23.13 0.17
N VAL A 343 -4.45 22.17 1.07
CA VAL A 343 -3.44 21.90 2.10
C VAL A 343 -2.88 20.49 1.91
N GLN A 344 -1.80 20.37 1.15
CA GLN A 344 -1.34 19.07 0.66
C GLN A 344 -0.55 18.24 1.67
N SER A 345 0.04 18.88 2.68
CA SER A 345 0.82 18.18 3.68
C SER A 345 0.78 18.92 5.00
N ILE A 346 0.81 18.13 6.07
CA ILE A 346 0.90 18.58 7.45
C ILE A 346 1.96 17.78 8.21
N LYS A 347 2.60 18.40 9.19
CA LYS A 347 3.56 17.74 10.08
C LYS A 347 3.59 18.41 11.46
N PHE A 348 3.48 17.63 12.52
CA PHE A 348 3.78 18.12 13.87
C PHE A 348 5.28 18.22 14.10
N ASP A 349 5.72 19.31 14.72
CA ASP A 349 7.04 19.39 15.34
C ASP A 349 7.05 18.70 16.71
N THR A 350 8.24 18.53 17.30
CA THR A 350 8.41 17.87 18.61
C THR A 350 7.82 18.68 19.77
N LYS A 351 7.48 19.95 19.57
CA LYS A 351 6.84 20.83 20.58
C LYS A 351 5.31 20.77 20.50
N GLY A 352 4.76 20.16 19.44
CA GLY A 352 3.32 20.03 19.21
C GLY A 352 2.70 21.19 18.42
N ASN A 353 3.49 21.96 17.68
CA ASN A 353 2.97 22.86 16.65
C ASN A 353 2.75 22.07 15.34
N LEU A 354 1.62 22.29 14.69
CA LEU A 354 1.29 21.67 13.41
C LEU A 354 1.68 22.63 12.27
N TRP A 355 2.57 22.18 11.39
CA TRP A 355 2.95 22.90 10.18
C TRP A 355 2.11 22.42 9.01
N ALA A 356 1.71 23.32 8.10
CA ALA A 356 0.91 23.00 6.94
C ALA A 356 1.30 23.83 5.69
N LEU A 357 1.19 23.22 4.51
CA LEU A 357 1.49 23.87 3.22
C LEU A 357 0.21 24.21 2.46
N ASN A 358 -0.08 25.50 2.29
CA ASN A 358 -1.24 25.97 1.53
C ASN A 358 -0.82 26.34 0.09
N SER A 359 -1.08 25.42 -0.84
CA SER A 359 -0.69 25.56 -2.25
C SER A 359 -1.69 26.38 -3.07
N ILE A 360 -1.21 26.99 -4.15
CA ILE A 360 -1.99 27.85 -5.06
C ILE A 360 -2.65 29.04 -4.33
N SER A 361 -2.19 29.38 -3.13
CA SER A 361 -2.77 30.44 -2.31
C SER A 361 -2.33 31.82 -2.82
N PRO A 362 -3.19 32.85 -2.77
CA PRO A 362 -2.86 34.20 -3.22
C PRO A 362 -1.83 34.94 -2.36
N SER A 363 -1.57 34.49 -1.13
CA SER A 363 -0.76 35.27 -0.17
C SER A 363 0.02 34.47 0.86
N THR A 364 -0.18 33.15 0.96
CA THR A 364 0.32 32.37 2.10
C THR A 364 0.73 30.99 1.64
N SER A 365 1.94 30.54 2.01
CA SER A 365 2.51 29.27 1.54
C SER A 365 2.70 28.28 2.68
N LEU A 366 3.34 28.71 3.76
CA LEU A 366 3.58 27.94 4.97
C LEU A 366 2.80 28.55 6.14
N VAL A 367 2.08 27.71 6.88
CA VAL A 367 1.33 28.11 8.07
C VAL A 367 1.61 27.18 9.25
N GLU A 368 1.44 27.70 10.46
CA GLU A 368 1.63 26.99 11.70
C GLU A 368 0.37 27.10 12.56
N TYR A 369 -0.16 25.99 13.06
CA TYR A 369 -1.11 25.95 14.16
C TYR A 369 -0.37 25.62 15.45
N ASN A 370 -0.17 26.66 16.26
CA ASN A 370 0.71 26.56 17.42
C ASN A 370 0.04 25.92 18.64
N THR A 371 0.84 25.65 19.67
CA THR A 371 0.37 25.05 20.92
C THR A 371 -0.70 25.85 21.69
N THR A 372 -0.88 27.14 21.39
CA THR A 372 -1.93 28.00 21.98
C THR A 372 -3.25 27.98 21.21
N GLY A 373 -3.33 27.21 20.11
CA GLY A 373 -4.51 27.10 19.26
C GLY A 373 -4.65 28.24 18.25
N LYS A 374 -3.56 28.94 17.92
CA LYS A 374 -3.56 30.04 16.94
C LYS A 374 -2.89 29.60 15.64
N TRP A 375 -3.46 30.07 14.54
CA TRP A 375 -2.87 29.94 13.22
C TRP A 375 -1.99 31.15 12.87
N LEU A 376 -0.74 30.88 12.51
CA LEU A 376 0.29 31.85 12.17
C LEU A 376 0.74 31.64 10.71
N SER A 377 1.09 32.74 10.04
CA SER A 377 1.61 32.72 8.68
C SER A 377 3.12 32.86 8.71
N HIS A 378 3.83 31.95 8.06
CA HIS A 378 5.27 31.98 7.82
C HIS A 378 5.53 32.16 6.32
N HIS A 379 4.88 33.18 5.75
CA HIS A 379 4.95 33.44 4.32
C HIS A 379 6.38 33.77 3.91
N ASN A 380 6.85 33.12 2.85
CA ASN A 380 8.13 33.38 2.23
C ASN A 380 7.96 33.53 0.72
N SER A 381 8.53 34.59 0.14
CA SER A 381 8.42 34.89 -1.29
C SER A 381 9.05 33.82 -2.19
N ALA A 382 10.04 33.06 -1.69
CA ALA A 382 10.64 31.96 -2.45
C ALA A 382 9.66 30.78 -2.68
N LEU A 383 8.59 30.69 -1.89
CA LEU A 383 7.50 29.73 -2.00
C LEU A 383 6.33 30.23 -2.86
N MET A 384 6.52 31.36 -3.54
CA MET A 384 5.57 31.91 -4.50
C MET A 384 6.02 31.63 -5.93
N TYR A 385 5.06 31.26 -6.78
CA TYR A 385 5.28 31.19 -8.23
C TYR A 385 5.30 32.60 -8.83
N ASP A 386 4.35 33.44 -8.40
CA ASP A 386 4.25 34.87 -8.72
C ASP A 386 3.64 35.65 -7.54
N GLU A 387 3.47 36.95 -7.67
CA GLU A 387 2.94 37.83 -6.61
C GLU A 387 1.52 37.47 -6.11
N LYS A 388 0.78 36.62 -6.84
CA LYS A 388 -0.63 36.28 -6.59
C LYS A 388 -0.86 34.78 -6.44
N LYS A 389 0.19 33.96 -6.37
CA LYS A 389 0.04 32.50 -6.34
C LYS A 389 1.25 31.80 -5.72
N SER A 390 1.01 31.07 -4.63
CA SER A 390 1.97 30.14 -4.04
C SER A 390 2.21 28.93 -4.96
N LEU A 391 3.31 28.22 -4.74
CA LEU A 391 3.65 27.03 -5.51
C LEU A 391 2.53 25.99 -5.50
N GLU A 392 2.40 25.25 -6.60
CA GLU A 392 1.16 24.56 -6.94
C GLU A 392 0.91 23.25 -6.20
N ASN A 393 1.95 22.53 -5.78
CA ASN A 393 1.81 21.21 -5.16
C ASN A 393 2.90 20.98 -4.12
N MET A 394 2.93 21.83 -3.08
CA MET A 394 3.90 21.73 -2.00
C MET A 394 3.51 20.59 -1.04
N LYS A 395 4.30 19.52 -0.97
CA LYS A 395 3.97 18.30 -0.23
C LYS A 395 5.19 17.59 0.36
N SER A 396 4.97 16.40 0.93
CA SER A 396 6.01 15.51 1.47
C SER A 396 6.79 16.13 2.64
N MET A 397 6.07 16.76 3.56
CA MET A 397 6.66 17.46 4.71
C MET A 397 7.25 16.47 5.73
N ILE A 398 8.53 16.64 6.07
CA ILE A 398 9.25 15.89 7.11
C ILE A 398 10.08 16.83 7.99
N PHE A 399 10.29 16.45 9.24
CA PHE A 399 11.38 17.01 10.06
C PHE A 399 12.55 16.06 9.98
N ASP A 400 13.75 16.58 9.75
CA ASP A 400 14.97 15.80 9.88
C ASP A 400 15.39 15.64 11.35
N ALA A 401 16.45 14.85 11.58
CA ALA A 401 16.99 14.59 12.90
C ALA A 401 17.53 15.86 13.62
N GLU A 402 17.78 16.95 12.89
CA GLU A 402 18.20 18.24 13.45
C GLU A 402 17.03 19.20 13.70
N GLY A 403 15.81 18.79 13.35
CA GLY A 403 14.62 19.60 13.51
C GLY A 403 14.42 20.64 12.40
N LEU A 404 15.08 20.50 11.26
CA LEU A 404 14.80 21.29 10.07
C LEU A 404 13.60 20.71 9.33
N LEU A 405 12.72 21.59 8.84
CA LEU A 405 11.52 21.23 8.12
C LEU A 405 11.81 21.13 6.62
N TRP A 406 11.65 19.95 6.04
CA TRP A 406 11.84 19.70 4.62
C TRP A 406 10.51 19.48 3.91
N PHE A 407 10.39 19.95 2.68
CA PHE A 407 9.24 19.69 1.80
C PHE A 407 9.62 19.95 0.33
N ALA A 408 8.82 19.41 -0.59
CA ALA A 408 9.04 19.53 -2.03
C ALA A 408 7.87 20.26 -2.69
N ASN A 409 8.11 20.84 -3.87
CA ASN A 409 7.05 21.22 -4.80
C ASN A 409 7.00 20.19 -5.94
N ASP A 410 5.99 19.32 -5.92
CA ASP A 410 5.78 18.24 -6.88
C ASP A 410 5.00 18.76 -8.10
N TYR A 411 5.64 19.63 -8.89
CA TYR A 411 4.98 20.25 -10.02
C TYR A 411 5.94 20.72 -11.13
N HIS A 412 5.59 20.39 -12.39
CA HIS A 412 6.42 20.58 -13.58
C HIS A 412 6.92 22.01 -13.83
N ARG A 413 6.20 23.06 -13.39
CA ARG A 413 6.65 24.45 -13.61
C ARG A 413 7.83 24.84 -12.73
N THR A 414 7.90 24.31 -11.51
CA THR A 414 8.92 24.74 -10.53
C THR A 414 9.22 23.57 -9.58
N PRO A 415 9.71 22.43 -10.09
CA PRO A 415 10.11 21.32 -9.23
C PRO A 415 11.22 21.81 -8.29
N SER A 416 11.00 21.66 -6.98
CA SER A 416 11.87 22.26 -5.98
C SER A 416 11.91 21.43 -4.70
N LEU A 417 13.04 21.51 -4.00
CA LEU A 417 13.20 21.05 -2.63
C LEU A 417 13.43 22.27 -1.73
N PHE A 418 12.91 22.23 -0.51
CA PHE A 418 13.05 23.31 0.47
C PHE A 418 13.48 22.76 1.83
N CYS A 419 14.29 23.54 2.55
CA CYS A 419 14.68 23.29 3.93
C CYS A 419 14.45 24.55 4.74
N TYR A 420 13.59 24.46 5.74
CA TYR A 420 13.14 25.59 6.55
C TYR A 420 13.53 25.40 8.02
N ASN A 421 14.22 26.37 8.58
CA ASN A 421 14.55 26.40 9.99
C ASN A 421 13.45 27.15 10.76
N THR A 422 12.62 26.41 11.48
CA THR A 422 11.47 26.92 12.23
C THR A 422 11.85 27.85 13.39
N SER A 423 13.11 27.83 13.83
CA SER A 423 13.58 28.67 14.94
C SER A 423 14.16 30.00 14.48
N THR A 424 14.65 30.08 13.24
CA THR A 424 15.27 31.30 12.68
C THR A 424 14.47 31.92 11.53
N ASP A 425 13.37 31.28 11.11
CA ASP A 425 12.56 31.66 9.95
C ASP A 425 13.38 31.72 8.65
N HIS A 426 14.46 30.92 8.57
CA HIS A 426 15.36 30.88 7.43
C HIS A 426 14.99 29.73 6.48
N LEU A 427 14.89 30.03 5.18
CA LEU A 427 14.52 29.08 4.13
C LEU A 427 15.66 28.91 3.12
N LEU A 428 16.11 27.67 2.93
CA LEU A 428 16.93 27.25 1.80
C LEU A 428 16.02 26.73 0.68
N SER A 429 16.35 27.10 -0.56
CA SER A 429 15.58 26.73 -1.76
C SER A 429 16.48 26.08 -2.81
N PHE A 430 16.13 24.86 -3.20
CA PHE A 430 16.82 24.07 -4.23
C PHE A 430 15.90 23.95 -5.45
N LYS A 431 16.11 24.80 -6.47
CA LYS A 431 15.26 24.87 -7.68
C LYS A 431 15.95 24.36 -8.95
N SER A 432 17.21 23.95 -8.82
CA SER A 432 18.00 23.35 -9.89
C SER A 432 18.84 22.22 -9.29
N PHE A 433 18.96 21.13 -10.03
CA PHE A 433 19.58 19.90 -9.55
C PHE A 433 20.78 19.58 -10.42
N THR A 434 21.98 19.91 -9.94
CA THR A 434 23.23 19.57 -10.63
C THR A 434 23.86 18.36 -9.96
N ASN A 435 24.22 17.36 -10.76
CA ASN A 435 24.82 16.13 -10.27
C ASN A 435 26.32 16.28 -9.99
N GLN A 436 26.94 15.23 -9.44
CA GLN A 436 28.36 15.20 -9.11
C GLN A 436 29.32 15.33 -10.31
N ASP A 437 28.82 15.16 -11.53
CA ASP A 437 29.60 15.35 -12.76
C ASP A 437 29.42 16.75 -13.37
N GLY A 438 28.71 17.66 -12.68
CA GLY A 438 28.38 18.98 -13.19
C GLY A 438 27.23 19.00 -14.20
N THR A 439 26.52 17.89 -14.37
CA THR A 439 25.38 17.79 -15.29
C THR A 439 24.09 18.23 -14.60
N THR A 440 23.33 19.13 -15.24
CA THR A 440 21.98 19.46 -14.77
C THR A 440 21.03 18.30 -15.04
N VAL A 441 20.38 17.81 -13.98
CA VAL A 441 19.35 16.79 -14.04
C VAL A 441 18.00 17.48 -14.26
N ASN A 442 17.35 17.17 -15.37
CA ASN A 442 16.05 17.73 -15.75
C ASN A 442 14.91 17.02 -15.02
N VAL A 443 14.74 17.37 -13.75
CA VAL A 443 13.59 16.93 -12.93
C VAL A 443 12.35 17.73 -13.35
N HIS A 444 11.22 17.06 -13.62
CA HIS A 444 9.92 17.72 -13.77
C HIS A 444 9.07 17.59 -12.50
N TYR A 445 9.23 16.54 -11.73
CA TYR A 445 8.43 16.29 -10.53
C TYR A 445 9.32 15.86 -9.36
N ALA A 446 9.36 16.69 -8.31
CA ALA A 446 9.97 16.35 -7.03
C ALA A 446 8.90 15.68 -6.13
N ARG A 447 8.77 14.36 -6.25
CA ARG A 447 7.61 13.59 -5.77
C ARG A 447 7.58 13.43 -4.25
N CYS A 448 8.69 13.07 -3.63
CA CYS A 448 8.71 12.60 -2.25
C CYS A 448 10.08 12.74 -1.60
N LEU A 449 10.11 12.69 -0.26
CA LEU A 449 11.32 12.90 0.55
C LEU A 449 11.43 11.86 1.66
N ALA A 450 12.67 11.49 1.99
CA ALA A 450 13.01 10.74 3.20
C ALA A 450 14.42 11.11 3.68
N GLU A 451 14.61 11.21 4.99
CA GLU A 451 15.95 11.27 5.59
C GLU A 451 16.44 9.83 5.84
N ASP A 452 17.69 9.53 5.51
CA ASP A 452 18.32 8.25 5.83
C ASP A 452 19.08 8.27 7.16
N LYS A 453 19.58 7.11 7.61
CA LYS A 453 20.29 7.00 8.90
C LYS A 453 21.69 7.65 8.89
N GLU A 454 22.15 8.15 7.74
CA GLU A 454 23.37 8.95 7.58
C GLU A 454 23.04 10.46 7.51
N HIS A 455 21.77 10.83 7.74
CA HIS A 455 21.24 12.19 7.67
C HIS A 455 21.37 12.82 6.27
N HIS A 456 21.36 11.99 5.23
CA HIS A 456 21.19 12.45 3.87
C HIS A 456 19.70 12.56 3.53
N ILE A 457 19.35 13.51 2.65
CA ILE A 457 17.99 13.70 2.17
C ILE A 457 17.84 13.03 0.81
N TRP A 458 17.02 11.98 0.76
CA TRP A 458 16.57 11.35 -0.47
C TRP A 458 15.39 12.10 -1.05
N MET A 459 15.45 12.39 -2.34
CA MET A 459 14.35 12.94 -3.12
C MET A 459 14.00 11.96 -4.23
N GLY A 460 12.77 11.43 -4.21
CA GLY A 460 12.22 10.71 -5.34
C GLY A 460 11.75 11.68 -6.41
N THR A 461 12.06 11.39 -7.68
CA THR A 461 11.69 12.23 -8.82
C THR A 461 11.15 11.41 -9.99
N ASP A 462 10.65 12.09 -11.02
CA ASP A 462 10.23 11.48 -12.29
C ASP A 462 11.39 10.85 -13.10
N VAL A 463 12.64 11.12 -12.74
CA VAL A 463 13.83 10.63 -13.45
C VAL A 463 14.72 9.72 -12.59
N GLY A 464 14.20 9.22 -11.47
CA GLY A 464 14.91 8.41 -10.49
C GLY A 464 15.21 9.14 -9.17
N PRO A 465 15.90 8.51 -8.20
CA PRO A 465 16.25 9.13 -6.94
C PRO A 465 17.44 10.10 -7.06
N LEU A 466 17.36 11.22 -6.35
CA LEU A 466 18.47 12.14 -6.12
C LEU A 466 18.80 12.22 -4.62
N LEU A 467 20.08 12.21 -4.29
CA LEU A 467 20.55 12.26 -2.90
C LEU A 467 21.23 13.59 -2.60
N LEU A 468 20.70 14.38 -1.66
CA LEU A 468 21.38 15.53 -1.10
C LEU A 468 22.13 15.07 0.16
N LYS A 469 23.46 15.05 0.08
CA LYS A 469 24.28 14.71 1.24
C LYS A 469 24.26 15.82 2.28
N ARG A 470 24.51 15.44 3.53
CA ARG A 470 24.43 16.31 4.69
C ARG A 470 25.36 17.52 4.59
N ASP A 471 26.56 17.29 4.11
CA ASP A 471 27.59 18.31 3.88
C ASP A 471 27.23 19.30 2.76
N GLN A 472 26.27 18.95 1.88
CA GLN A 472 25.82 19.79 0.78
C GLN A 472 24.66 20.71 1.16
N ILE A 473 23.96 20.47 2.27
CA ILE A 473 22.73 21.20 2.65
C ILE A 473 22.95 22.73 2.69
N ASN A 474 24.04 23.18 3.33
CA ASN A 474 24.35 24.60 3.52
C ASN A 474 25.28 25.16 2.43
N ASN A 475 25.58 24.40 1.39
CA ASN A 475 26.46 24.86 0.32
C ASN A 475 25.73 25.88 -0.57
N THR A 476 26.45 26.94 -0.98
CA THR A 476 25.94 27.96 -1.92
C THR A 476 25.60 27.39 -3.30
N LYS A 477 26.27 26.29 -3.70
CA LYS A 477 26.02 25.53 -4.93
C LYS A 477 25.95 24.05 -4.59
N PRO A 478 24.83 23.59 -4.02
CA PRO A 478 24.68 22.23 -3.54
C PRO A 478 24.74 21.25 -4.71
N VAL A 479 25.47 20.16 -4.51
CA VAL A 479 25.57 19.06 -5.49
C VAL A 479 24.65 17.92 -5.04
N PHE A 480 23.76 17.49 -5.93
CA PHE A 480 22.96 16.29 -5.72
C PHE A 480 23.72 15.08 -6.26
N THR A 481 23.64 13.94 -5.58
CA THR A 481 24.29 12.72 -6.04
C THR A 481 23.27 11.86 -6.79
N GLN A 482 23.55 11.56 -8.06
CA GLN A 482 22.94 10.43 -8.77
C GLN A 482 23.80 9.19 -8.53
N ILE A 483 23.28 8.20 -7.80
CA ILE A 483 24.04 6.99 -7.52
C ILE A 483 24.38 6.28 -8.83
N LYS A 484 25.66 5.99 -9.06
CA LYS A 484 26.14 5.20 -10.19
C LYS A 484 26.32 3.75 -9.76
N VAL A 485 25.54 2.84 -10.33
CA VAL A 485 25.60 1.40 -10.07
C VAL A 485 26.48 0.75 -11.15
N PRO A 486 27.64 0.16 -10.79
CA PRO A 486 28.50 -0.51 -11.75
C PRO A 486 27.78 -1.68 -12.44
N ARG A 487 27.98 -1.85 -13.75
CA ARG A 487 27.39 -2.97 -14.50
C ARG A 487 28.01 -4.32 -14.16
N ASN A 488 29.26 -4.32 -13.69
CA ASN A 488 30.05 -5.52 -13.41
C ASN A 488 30.15 -6.50 -14.61
N ASP A 489 30.04 -5.98 -15.84
CA ASP A 489 30.12 -6.71 -17.11
C ASP A 489 31.51 -6.59 -17.78
N GLY A 490 32.49 -6.01 -17.08
CA GLY A 490 33.84 -5.78 -17.57
C GLY A 490 34.02 -4.52 -18.42
N THR A 491 32.99 -3.68 -18.57
CA THR A 491 33.05 -2.46 -19.41
C THR A 491 33.47 -1.19 -18.66
N ASP A 492 33.70 -1.27 -17.34
CA ASP A 492 33.88 -0.12 -16.43
C ASP A 492 32.75 0.93 -16.49
N TYR A 493 31.62 0.60 -17.12
CA TYR A 493 30.44 1.45 -17.15
C TYR A 493 29.55 1.26 -15.92
N ALA A 494 28.82 2.32 -15.60
CA ALA A 494 27.81 2.35 -14.56
C ALA A 494 26.55 3.01 -15.09
N ASP A 495 25.41 2.54 -14.61
CA ASP A 495 24.10 3.15 -14.87
C ASP A 495 23.65 3.93 -13.64
N TYR A 496 22.84 4.98 -13.82
CA TYR A 496 22.24 5.63 -12.68
C TYR A 496 21.20 4.71 -12.03
N LEU A 497 21.22 4.65 -10.70
CA LEU A 497 20.25 3.89 -9.92
C LEU A 497 18.83 4.30 -10.31
N LEU A 498 18.03 3.34 -10.80
CA LEU A 498 16.64 3.54 -11.20
C LEU A 498 16.46 4.71 -12.19
N ASN A 499 17.40 4.87 -13.13
CA ASN A 499 17.39 5.94 -14.12
C ASN A 499 16.07 5.97 -14.91
N GLY A 500 15.38 7.11 -14.92
CA GLY A 500 14.14 7.29 -15.68
C GLY A 500 12.90 6.61 -15.08
N ILE A 501 13.00 6.04 -13.89
CA ILE A 501 11.85 5.48 -13.16
C ILE A 501 11.22 6.60 -12.32
N ASP A 502 9.90 6.79 -12.46
CA ASP A 502 9.16 7.80 -11.67
C ASP A 502 8.91 7.30 -10.25
N ILE A 503 9.63 7.88 -9.28
CA ILE A 503 9.63 7.47 -7.87
C ILE A 503 8.59 8.27 -7.11
N THR A 504 7.44 7.65 -6.79
CA THR A 504 6.29 8.32 -6.15
C THR A 504 6.46 8.45 -4.63
N CYS A 505 7.16 7.52 -3.99
CA CYS A 505 7.38 7.50 -2.55
C CYS A 505 8.70 6.80 -2.18
N VAL A 506 9.34 7.29 -1.10
CA VAL A 506 10.55 6.70 -0.53
C VAL A 506 10.32 6.43 0.96
N ALA A 507 10.74 5.26 1.44
CA ALA A 507 10.83 4.96 2.86
C ALA A 507 12.19 4.33 3.19
N VAL A 508 12.75 4.66 4.35
CA VAL A 508 14.02 4.11 4.83
C VAL A 508 13.73 3.18 6.00
N ASP A 509 14.21 1.94 5.93
CA ASP A 509 14.01 0.96 7.00
C ASP A 509 15.11 1.03 8.09
N GLY A 510 14.93 0.26 9.16
CA GLY A 510 15.87 0.23 10.30
C GLY A 510 17.29 -0.24 9.95
N ALA A 511 17.50 -0.82 8.76
CA ALA A 511 18.81 -1.21 8.24
C ALA A 511 19.40 -0.20 7.24
N ASN A 512 18.81 1.00 7.17
CA ASN A 512 19.19 2.07 6.24
C ASN A 512 19.02 1.70 4.75
N ARG A 513 18.16 0.72 4.45
CA ARG A 513 17.81 0.33 3.08
C ARG A 513 16.66 1.19 2.59
N LYS A 514 16.59 1.40 1.27
CA LYS A 514 15.64 2.32 0.65
C LYS A 514 14.56 1.51 -0.06
N TRP A 515 13.32 1.71 0.36
CA TRP A 515 12.14 1.27 -0.34
C TRP A 515 11.67 2.39 -1.26
N PHE A 516 11.66 2.12 -2.57
CA PHE A 516 11.16 3.04 -3.59
C PHE A 516 9.88 2.49 -4.18
N GLY A 517 8.77 3.20 -3.98
CA GLY A 517 7.54 2.98 -4.74
C GLY A 517 7.57 3.80 -6.02
N THR A 518 6.96 3.27 -7.07
CA THR A 518 7.03 3.85 -8.41
C THR A 518 5.65 4.06 -9.04
N GLN A 519 5.61 4.90 -10.08
CA GLN A 519 4.47 4.99 -10.99
C GLN A 519 4.65 3.95 -12.11
N GLY A 520 4.14 2.74 -11.90
CA GLY A 520 3.96 1.75 -12.97
C GLY A 520 5.00 0.63 -13.02
N ASP A 521 6.02 0.65 -12.15
CA ASP A 521 7.09 -0.38 -12.10
C ASP A 521 7.24 -1.04 -10.71
N GLY A 522 6.20 -0.94 -9.87
CA GLY A 522 6.15 -1.62 -8.58
C GLY A 522 7.07 -1.02 -7.53
N VAL A 523 7.69 -1.88 -6.72
CA VAL A 523 8.49 -1.51 -5.54
C VAL A 523 9.91 -2.06 -5.65
N TYR A 524 10.90 -1.20 -5.43
CA TYR A 524 12.31 -1.57 -5.31
C TYR A 524 12.78 -1.50 -3.85
N LEU A 525 13.57 -2.49 -3.42
CA LEU A 525 14.36 -2.42 -2.19
C LEU A 525 15.84 -2.37 -2.54
N ILE A 526 16.49 -1.26 -2.21
CA ILE A 526 17.91 -1.02 -2.47
C ILE A 526 18.70 -1.07 -1.16
N SER A 527 19.84 -1.76 -1.18
CA SER A 527 20.76 -1.89 -0.05
C SER A 527 21.22 -0.53 0.51
N SER A 528 21.69 -0.55 1.76
CA SER A 528 22.21 0.66 2.42
C SER A 528 23.40 1.27 1.68
N ASN A 529 24.24 0.46 1.04
CA ASN A 529 25.36 0.91 0.20
C ASN A 529 24.97 1.33 -1.23
N HIS A 530 23.69 1.26 -1.59
CA HIS A 530 23.12 1.68 -2.88
C HIS A 530 23.45 0.83 -4.11
N PHE A 531 24.31 -0.18 -4.00
CA PHE A 531 24.81 -0.96 -5.15
C PHE A 531 24.09 -2.28 -5.38
N THR A 532 23.15 -2.65 -4.52
CA THR A 532 22.45 -3.94 -4.61
C THR A 532 20.94 -3.73 -4.58
N GLN A 533 20.27 -4.11 -5.66
CA GLN A 533 18.84 -4.33 -5.65
C GLN A 533 18.55 -5.64 -4.92
N ILE A 534 18.00 -5.54 -3.71
CA ILE A 534 17.67 -6.69 -2.87
C ILE A 534 16.39 -7.33 -3.38
N HIS A 535 15.37 -6.51 -3.66
CA HIS A 535 14.10 -6.94 -4.21
C HIS A 535 13.58 -5.97 -5.27
N HIS A 536 12.84 -6.51 -6.23
CA HIS A 536 11.94 -5.77 -7.12
C HIS A 536 10.62 -6.54 -7.21
N PHE A 537 9.59 -5.95 -6.61
CA PHE A 537 8.25 -6.51 -6.58
C PHE A 537 7.38 -5.80 -7.61
N THR A 538 6.81 -6.58 -8.52
CA THR A 538 5.77 -6.14 -9.45
C THR A 538 4.51 -6.95 -9.19
N ALA A 539 3.38 -6.46 -9.68
CA ALA A 539 2.12 -7.18 -9.66
C ALA A 539 2.22 -8.52 -10.42
N ASP A 540 3.11 -8.67 -11.40
CA ASP A 540 3.23 -9.93 -12.14
C ASP A 540 4.11 -10.96 -11.42
N ASN A 541 5.12 -10.53 -10.66
CA ASN A 541 6.07 -11.42 -10.01
C ASN A 541 5.82 -11.66 -8.50
N SER A 542 4.83 -10.99 -7.92
CA SER A 542 4.56 -11.01 -6.49
C SER A 542 3.08 -10.73 -6.15
N PRO A 543 2.65 -10.95 -4.89
CA PRO A 543 1.32 -10.57 -4.40
C PRO A 543 1.04 -9.06 -4.33
N LEU A 544 1.94 -8.19 -4.81
CA LEU A 544 1.70 -6.76 -4.93
C LEU A 544 0.43 -6.48 -5.75
N LEU A 545 -0.43 -5.59 -5.25
CA LEU A 545 -1.78 -5.38 -5.81
C LEU A 545 -1.80 -4.51 -7.08
N SER A 546 -0.85 -3.57 -7.22
CA SER A 546 -0.65 -2.75 -8.41
C SER A 546 0.81 -2.31 -8.51
N ASN A 547 1.28 -2.05 -9.74
CA ASN A 547 2.59 -1.44 -9.98
C ASN A 547 2.59 0.07 -9.71
N ASN A 548 1.42 0.70 -9.57
CA ASN A 548 1.27 2.10 -9.18
C ASN A 548 1.23 2.20 -7.66
N ILE A 549 2.32 2.66 -7.07
CA ILE A 549 2.49 2.79 -5.61
C ILE A 549 2.23 4.23 -5.22
N GLU A 550 1.33 4.46 -4.27
CA GLU A 550 0.98 5.80 -3.80
C GLU A 550 1.69 6.16 -2.49
N SER A 551 1.91 5.17 -1.61
CA SER A 551 2.52 5.41 -0.31
C SER A 551 3.20 4.16 0.25
N ILE A 552 4.27 4.36 1.02
CA ILE A 552 4.95 3.32 1.80
C ILE A 552 5.03 3.75 3.25
N ALA A 553 4.65 2.86 4.17
CA ALA A 553 4.84 3.04 5.60
C ALA A 553 5.47 1.78 6.20
N ILE A 554 6.33 1.94 7.20
CA ILE A 554 7.06 0.83 7.82
C ILE A 554 6.73 0.77 9.29
N ASP A 555 6.27 -0.39 9.77
CA ASP A 555 6.34 -0.70 11.19
C ASP A 555 7.76 -1.12 11.54
N GLY A 556 8.52 -0.16 12.06
CA GLY A 556 9.90 -0.38 12.48
C GLY A 556 10.07 -1.48 13.53
N ASN A 557 9.05 -1.77 14.34
CA ASN A 557 9.17 -2.79 15.39
C ASN A 557 9.08 -4.21 14.83
N SER A 558 8.14 -4.47 13.92
CA SER A 558 7.93 -5.78 13.34
C SER A 558 8.69 -6.01 12.04
N GLY A 559 9.07 -4.93 11.34
CA GLY A 559 9.59 -4.98 9.97
C GLY A 559 8.51 -5.14 8.91
N GLU A 560 7.23 -5.00 9.25
CA GLU A 560 6.14 -5.02 8.29
C GLU A 560 6.14 -3.73 7.46
N VAL A 561 6.29 -3.88 6.14
CA VAL A 561 6.29 -2.78 5.17
C VAL A 561 4.95 -2.78 4.47
N TYR A 562 4.23 -1.67 4.58
CA TYR A 562 2.91 -1.45 4.00
C TYR A 562 3.01 -0.67 2.69
N PHE A 563 2.34 -1.15 1.65
CA PHE A 563 2.27 -0.53 0.33
C PHE A 563 0.83 -0.12 0.04
N GLY A 564 0.58 1.20 0.01
CA GLY A 564 -0.63 1.78 -0.52
C GLY A 564 -0.51 1.81 -2.04
N THR A 565 -1.35 1.05 -2.71
CA THR A 565 -1.35 0.93 -4.18
C THR A 565 -2.68 1.43 -4.75
N GLU A 566 -2.74 1.66 -6.05
CA GLU A 566 -3.99 2.02 -6.75
C GLU A 566 -5.14 1.02 -6.51
N ASN A 567 -4.82 -0.25 -6.25
CA ASN A 567 -5.80 -1.32 -6.03
C ASN A 567 -6.05 -1.65 -4.55
N GLY A 568 -5.51 -0.86 -3.62
CA GLY A 568 -5.66 -1.07 -2.18
C GLY A 568 -4.34 -1.29 -1.43
N LEU A 569 -4.44 -1.75 -0.19
CA LEU A 569 -3.31 -1.93 0.72
C LEU A 569 -2.83 -3.39 0.76
N CYS A 570 -1.52 -3.58 0.66
CA CYS A 570 -0.87 -4.84 1.00
C CYS A 570 0.36 -4.60 1.87
N SER A 571 0.88 -5.66 2.50
CA SER A 571 2.13 -5.59 3.25
C SER A 571 3.05 -6.75 2.93
N TYR A 572 4.34 -6.51 3.14
CA TYR A 572 5.43 -7.48 3.07
C TYR A 572 6.20 -7.49 4.39
N LEU A 573 6.40 -8.68 4.96
CA LEU A 573 7.23 -8.82 6.15
C LEU A 573 8.71 -8.84 5.77
N SER A 574 9.37 -7.72 6.01
CA SER A 574 10.80 -7.54 5.79
C SER A 574 11.65 -8.28 6.84
N ASP A 575 12.95 -8.29 6.60
CA ASP A 575 13.99 -8.81 7.49
C ASP A 575 14.81 -7.72 8.17
N ALA A 576 14.31 -6.49 8.19
CA ALA A 576 14.86 -5.39 8.96
C ALA A 576 13.85 -4.88 9.98
N THR A 577 14.33 -4.57 11.17
CA THR A 577 13.59 -3.84 12.21
C THR A 577 14.42 -2.64 12.65
N GLU A 578 13.82 -1.70 13.38
CA GLU A 578 14.56 -0.62 14.02
C GLU A 578 15.60 -1.20 14.99
N PRO A 579 16.83 -0.65 14.98
CA PRO A 579 17.89 -1.09 15.88
C PRO A 579 17.61 -0.66 17.31
N ALA A 580 18.07 -1.47 18.26
CA ALA A 580 18.11 -1.06 19.66
C ALA A 580 19.18 0.01 19.87
N GLU A 581 18.94 0.94 20.80
CA GLU A 581 19.95 1.93 21.19
C GLU A 581 21.19 1.28 21.80
N THR A 582 20.99 0.19 22.57
CA THR A 582 22.08 -0.54 23.21
C THR A 582 21.84 -2.05 23.25
N MET A 583 22.93 -2.82 23.17
CA MET A 583 22.91 -4.26 23.39
C MET A 583 23.21 -4.60 24.86
N THR A 584 22.31 -5.37 25.48
CA THR A 584 22.44 -5.86 26.86
C THR A 584 22.14 -7.36 26.95
N LYS A 585 22.51 -8.01 28.06
CA LYS A 585 22.18 -9.42 28.31
C LYS A 585 20.67 -9.70 28.37
N ASN A 586 19.86 -8.68 28.69
CA ASN A 586 18.42 -8.82 28.82
C ASN A 586 17.67 -8.47 27.52
N SER A 587 18.29 -7.67 26.63
CA SER A 587 17.68 -7.26 25.37
C SER A 587 18.06 -8.16 24.20
N VAL A 588 19.25 -8.76 24.21
CA VAL A 588 19.71 -9.65 23.13
C VAL A 588 19.39 -11.10 23.43
N TYR A 589 18.49 -11.68 22.65
CA TYR A 589 18.10 -13.07 22.74
C TYR A 589 17.76 -13.62 21.35
N ALA A 590 17.63 -14.95 21.27
CA ALA A 590 17.29 -15.65 20.05
C ALA A 590 15.94 -16.37 20.20
N TYR A 591 15.16 -16.42 19.12
CA TYR A 591 13.91 -17.18 19.06
C TYR A 591 13.70 -17.82 17.67
N PRO A 592 13.06 -19.00 17.58
CA PRO A 592 12.67 -19.85 18.72
C PRO A 592 13.89 -20.42 19.45
N ASN A 593 13.73 -20.72 20.75
CA ASN A 593 14.79 -21.29 21.58
C ASN A 593 14.15 -22.08 22.75
N PRO A 594 14.27 -23.43 22.79
CA PRO A 594 15.01 -24.27 21.86
C PRO A 594 14.41 -24.30 20.45
N VAL A 595 15.23 -24.60 19.46
CA VAL A 595 14.83 -24.89 18.09
C VAL A 595 14.49 -26.37 18.02
N HIS A 596 13.22 -26.68 17.75
CA HIS A 596 12.71 -28.05 17.69
C HIS A 596 12.96 -28.71 16.32
N PRO A 597 12.95 -30.06 16.23
CA PRO A 597 13.21 -30.78 14.98
C PRO A 597 12.23 -30.48 13.84
N ASP A 598 10.99 -30.10 14.19
CA ASP A 598 9.93 -29.73 13.25
C ASP A 598 10.03 -28.26 12.79
N TYR A 599 10.90 -27.45 13.40
CA TYR A 599 11.10 -26.06 13.02
C TYR A 599 12.13 -25.90 11.90
N ASN A 600 11.62 -25.54 10.72
CA ASN A 600 12.41 -25.30 9.50
C ASN A 600 12.57 -23.80 9.16
N GLY A 601 12.04 -22.90 9.99
CA GLY A 601 12.13 -21.45 9.79
C GLY A 601 13.48 -20.85 10.23
N PRO A 602 13.65 -19.52 10.05
CA PRO A 602 14.85 -18.81 10.49
C PRO A 602 14.85 -18.57 12.01
N ILE A 603 15.98 -18.88 12.65
CA ILE A 603 16.29 -18.49 14.03
C ILE A 603 16.63 -17.00 14.02
N THR A 604 15.86 -16.20 14.75
CA THR A 604 16.03 -14.74 14.81
C THR A 604 16.75 -14.35 16.08
N ILE A 605 17.86 -13.63 15.95
CA ILE A 605 18.52 -12.91 17.05
C ILE A 605 18.04 -11.46 17.01
N THR A 606 17.56 -10.94 18.13
CA THR A 606 16.98 -9.59 18.24
C THR A 606 17.64 -8.76 19.34
N GLY A 607 17.25 -7.49 19.46
CA GLY A 607 17.81 -6.52 20.40
C GLY A 607 19.19 -5.99 19.99
N LEU A 608 19.53 -6.11 18.71
CA LEU A 608 20.83 -5.71 18.17
C LEU A 608 20.86 -4.21 17.89
N THR A 609 22.04 -3.60 18.04
CA THR A 609 22.29 -2.23 17.57
C THR A 609 22.46 -2.20 16.06
N TYR A 610 22.41 -0.99 15.47
CA TYR A 610 22.65 -0.77 14.05
C TYR A 610 24.00 -1.37 13.61
N ASP A 611 23.98 -2.13 12.51
CA ASP A 611 25.14 -2.78 11.90
C ASP A 611 26.04 -3.50 12.92
N ALA A 612 25.45 -4.26 13.84
CA ALA A 612 26.18 -5.06 14.82
C ALA A 612 26.90 -6.25 14.14
N ASP A 613 28.08 -6.63 14.64
CA ASP A 613 28.76 -7.88 14.26
C ASP A 613 28.13 -9.07 14.99
N ILE A 614 27.89 -10.17 14.28
CA ILE A 614 27.35 -11.40 14.85
C ILE A 614 28.24 -12.58 14.45
N LYS A 615 28.62 -13.38 15.45
CA LYS A 615 29.32 -14.66 15.27
C LYS A 615 28.58 -15.74 16.04
N ILE A 616 28.18 -16.79 15.34
CA ILE A 616 27.56 -17.98 15.91
C ILE A 616 28.63 -19.05 15.99
N VAL A 617 28.89 -19.56 17.19
CA VAL A 617 29.93 -20.55 17.45
C VAL A 617 29.38 -21.76 18.20
N THR A 618 30.05 -22.90 18.09
CA THR A 618 29.78 -24.07 18.94
C THR A 618 30.14 -23.78 20.41
N ALA A 619 29.74 -24.64 21.33
CA ALA A 619 30.19 -24.57 22.74
C ALA A 619 31.73 -24.61 22.90
N SER A 620 32.46 -25.18 21.93
CA SER A 620 33.93 -25.19 21.88
C SER A 620 34.54 -23.97 21.18
N GLY A 621 33.72 -23.02 20.72
CA GLY A 621 34.18 -21.78 20.07
C GLY A 621 34.45 -21.88 18.57
N ILE A 622 34.08 -22.99 17.92
CA ILE A 622 34.25 -23.14 16.47
C ILE A 622 33.21 -22.28 15.74
N LEU A 623 33.64 -21.47 14.78
CA LEU A 623 32.74 -20.63 13.98
C LEU A 623 31.81 -21.46 13.11
N VAL A 624 30.51 -21.21 13.25
CA VAL A 624 29.42 -21.89 12.53
C VAL A 624 28.81 -20.97 11.48
N ASN A 625 28.54 -19.71 11.85
CA ASN A 625 27.97 -18.70 10.97
C ASN A 625 28.37 -17.29 11.45
N GLN A 626 28.31 -16.29 10.58
CA GLN A 626 28.58 -14.89 10.92
C GLN A 626 27.86 -13.93 9.96
N GLY A 627 27.68 -12.69 10.40
CA GLY A 627 27.16 -11.62 9.55
C GLY A 627 26.95 -10.32 10.32
N ARG A 628 26.21 -9.41 9.70
CA ARG A 628 25.85 -8.11 10.26
C ARG A 628 24.36 -8.02 10.52
N SER A 629 23.94 -7.26 11.53
CA SER A 629 22.52 -7.06 11.80
C SER A 629 21.87 -6.27 10.66
N ASN A 630 20.63 -6.64 10.34
CA ASN A 630 19.77 -5.90 9.43
C ASN A 630 18.85 -5.04 10.32
N GLY A 631 19.36 -3.88 10.70
CA GLY A 631 18.78 -3.06 11.76
C GLY A 631 18.87 -3.78 13.12
N GLY A 632 17.74 -4.03 13.77
CA GLY A 632 17.67 -4.64 15.10
C GLY A 632 17.76 -6.16 15.18
N ILE A 633 17.83 -6.85 14.04
CA ILE A 633 17.76 -8.32 13.98
C ILE A 633 18.84 -8.96 13.10
N TYR A 634 19.11 -10.24 13.34
CA TYR A 634 19.87 -11.12 12.46
C TYR A 634 19.16 -12.47 12.34
N ARG A 635 18.92 -12.95 11.11
CA ARG A 635 18.24 -14.21 10.84
C ARG A 635 19.22 -15.28 10.39
N TRP A 636 19.11 -16.47 10.99
CA TRP A 636 19.97 -17.61 10.74
C TRP A 636 19.15 -18.87 10.45
N ASN A 637 19.39 -19.54 9.32
CA ASN A 637 18.64 -20.73 8.90
C ASN A 637 19.03 -22.02 9.66
N GLY A 638 19.84 -21.91 10.72
CA GLY A 638 20.35 -23.07 11.46
C GLY A 638 21.37 -23.90 10.66
N THR A 639 22.03 -23.29 9.68
CA THR A 639 23.02 -23.94 8.82
C THR A 639 24.43 -23.39 9.04
N ASP A 640 25.43 -24.24 8.85
CA ASP A 640 26.82 -23.80 8.81
C ASP A 640 27.12 -23.00 7.53
N ARG A 641 28.36 -22.51 7.38
CA ARG A 641 28.81 -21.74 6.21
C ARG A 641 28.80 -22.51 4.89
N SER A 642 28.66 -23.84 4.92
CA SER A 642 28.50 -24.69 3.73
C SER A 642 27.03 -24.94 3.37
N GLY A 643 26.09 -24.41 4.16
CA GLY A 643 24.65 -24.60 3.96
C GLY A 643 24.10 -25.87 4.62
N LYS A 644 24.92 -26.64 5.35
CA LYS A 644 24.48 -27.87 6.01
C LYS A 644 23.81 -27.55 7.35
N ARG A 645 22.67 -28.19 7.64
CA ARG A 645 21.98 -28.08 8.94
C ARG A 645 22.93 -28.51 10.06
N VAL A 646 23.03 -27.69 11.09
CA VAL A 646 23.94 -27.94 12.21
C VAL A 646 23.39 -29.02 13.14
N SER A 647 24.27 -29.76 13.83
CA SER A 647 23.89 -30.85 14.74
C SER A 647 23.19 -30.34 16.01
N SER A 648 22.49 -31.24 16.72
CA SER A 648 21.89 -30.92 18.01
C SER A 648 22.97 -30.47 19.00
N GLY A 649 22.70 -29.41 19.77
CA GLY A 649 23.68 -28.85 20.70
C GLY A 649 23.38 -27.41 21.11
N VAL A 650 24.29 -26.85 21.92
CA VAL A 650 24.25 -25.45 22.34
C VAL A 650 25.21 -24.64 21.49
N TYR A 651 24.68 -23.59 20.88
CA TYR A 651 25.41 -22.60 20.09
C TYR A 651 25.44 -21.28 20.85
N MET A 652 26.58 -20.59 20.79
CA MET A 652 26.78 -19.28 21.41
C MET A 652 26.72 -18.21 20.33
N VAL A 653 25.91 -17.18 20.53
CA VAL A 653 25.84 -16.00 19.65
C VAL A 653 26.64 -14.90 20.31
N GLN A 654 27.77 -14.55 19.74
CA GLN A 654 28.62 -13.45 20.17
C GLN A 654 28.28 -12.24 19.32
N THR A 655 27.99 -11.10 19.95
CA THR A 655 27.72 -9.84 19.23
C THR A 655 28.75 -8.77 19.56
N ALA A 656 28.90 -7.76 18.71
CA ALA A 656 29.63 -6.53 19.00
C ALA A 656 28.98 -5.35 18.26
N THR A 657 29.11 -4.11 18.75
CA THR A 657 28.59 -2.94 18.01
C THR A 657 29.34 -2.75 16.69
N GLN A 658 28.86 -1.84 15.83
CA GLN A 658 29.51 -1.51 14.56
C GLN A 658 31.01 -1.18 14.71
N GLU A 659 31.37 -0.46 15.78
CA GLU A 659 32.76 -0.10 16.12
C GLU A 659 33.57 -1.22 16.81
N GLY A 660 32.98 -2.40 17.02
CA GLY A 660 33.60 -3.52 17.73
C GLY A 660 33.65 -3.36 19.25
N LYS A 661 32.97 -2.36 19.81
CA LYS A 661 32.90 -2.13 21.26
C LYS A 661 31.70 -2.88 21.84
N LYS A 662 31.78 -3.35 23.10
CA LYS A 662 30.68 -3.91 23.90
C LYS A 662 29.87 -5.03 23.19
N GLY A 663 30.23 -6.27 23.48
CA GLY A 663 29.47 -7.44 23.05
C GLY A 663 28.54 -8.01 24.11
N THR A 664 27.52 -8.74 23.68
CA THR A 664 26.76 -9.64 24.54
C THR A 664 26.77 -11.05 23.97
N VAL A 665 26.40 -12.01 24.81
CA VAL A 665 26.37 -13.41 24.43
C VAL A 665 25.02 -13.99 24.82
N CYS A 666 24.28 -14.50 23.84
CA CYS A 666 23.11 -15.33 24.08
C CYS A 666 23.35 -16.77 23.59
N LYS A 667 22.49 -17.70 23.99
CA LYS A 667 22.62 -19.13 23.67
C LYS A 667 21.43 -19.59 22.84
N ILE A 668 21.68 -20.45 21.87
CA ILE A 668 20.65 -21.14 21.09
C ILE A 668 20.80 -22.64 21.36
N VAL A 669 19.72 -23.29 21.77
CA VAL A 669 19.66 -24.75 21.86
C VAL A 669 19.01 -25.29 20.60
N ILE A 670 19.68 -26.17 19.87
CA ILE A 670 19.13 -26.83 18.67
C ILE A 670 18.93 -28.31 18.97
N ILE A 671 17.76 -28.82 18.60
CA ILE A 671 17.37 -30.23 18.69
C ILE A 671 16.94 -30.63 17.28
N ASN A 672 17.68 -31.53 16.64
CA ASN A 672 17.28 -32.19 15.39
C ASN A 672 16.88 -33.64 15.63
#